data_AF-A0A443IJQ5-F1
#
_entry.id   AF-A0A443IJQ5-F1
#
_cell.length_a   1.000
_cell.length_b   1.000
_cell.length_c   1.000
_cell.angle_alpha   90.00
_cell.angle_beta   90.00
_cell.angle_gamma   90.00
#
_symmetry.space_group_name_H-M   'P 1'
#
loop_
_entity.id
_entity.type
_entity.pdbx_description
1 polymer ?
#
loop_
_entity_poly.entity_id
_entity_poly.type
_entity_poly.pdbx_seq_one_letter_code
_entity_poly.pdbx_strand_id
1 'polypeptide(L)'
;MKRLRKLLIGVMVLLLMMPSMAGAQEKIEKEIRAGEISINLKEDSAPKRQVEGEKDQYLNPDDYPLINEGGFVDSLIDNKYASHRITFENVSSETSDRMIFNIEYMSSSATYKDRYMDLNFYEELNGSLYYVGSSDFDTYGYSSARLGTRMSKSLYDGQPYIYVRLGVYGSLSDQYYSDYTLFKVKNPFYASNEDPPKPPAEGKYALISNESVVGSNYQYTGSFTINNDQYSLDKRLDPEAYQLDVDIPFDYEKYADKKVQEKAAKRSLNVVGDSKAFWVVNFTTDRDYQIQAKLLYTGTKANVWVHNNQITSEAARKLGQEFDQKIHPVVTENFAKESDVDRDGKINILCFDIQDGFYGYGGYIAGYFYSRDLYDVPGSNKSEIFYIDTYPLMGMGSTKDVSAAYDTLAHEFQHMVNFNQNVFVEKGPSMDTWLNEGLSMAAEQIYSGQVLTNRIDYYNRSSSITAGHSLLYWDNNGDTLSNYSLSYLFGQYVKAQVGQGNRVFKEILADKNNDYKAVENVAKNYIDPSITFGKLMTNFRGALFLKEKTGVFGFKGDPGFNGLERKLYSGSSTFLRGGGAIVRESAGNNTIPAYKGDDITYTFFDEQVDQTPPAKPVVQPVSDQDTSVKGTAEAGSTVFVKSGSRELGHSTAAADQTFSVTIPGQKSGTKLTIYAVDKAGNESDYVTITVIDKTPPDMPVVSQ
;
A
#
# COMPACT_ATOMS: atom_id res chain seq x y z
N MET A 1 59.45 -37.16 41.93
CA MET A 1 60.10 -35.82 41.96
C MET A 1 59.13 -34.79 41.38
N LYS A 2 59.11 -33.60 41.99
CA LYS A 2 58.46 -32.31 41.64
C LYS A 2 58.36 -32.01 40.12
N ARG A 3 57.53 -31.10 39.58
CA ARG A 3 56.38 -30.24 39.96
C ARG A 3 56.07 -29.40 38.71
N LEU A 4 54.81 -29.33 38.24
CA LEU A 4 54.01 -28.09 38.09
C LEU A 4 52.62 -28.49 37.55
N ARG A 5 51.60 -28.26 38.36
CA ARG A 5 50.17 -28.63 38.17
C ARG A 5 49.35 -27.35 38.34
N LYS A 6 48.24 -27.23 37.59
CA LYS A 6 46.93 -26.79 38.10
C LYS A 6 45.87 -26.96 36.99
N LEU A 7 45.16 -28.08 37.04
CA LEU A 7 43.89 -28.35 36.37
C LEU A 7 43.15 -29.41 37.23
N LEU A 8 41.86 -29.21 37.50
CA LEU A 8 40.82 -30.16 37.97
C LEU A 8 39.60 -29.30 38.38
N ILE A 9 38.46 -29.25 37.66
CA ILE A 9 37.39 -30.28 37.49
C ILE A 9 37.11 -30.96 38.85
N GLY A 10 35.92 -31.01 39.45
CA GLY A 10 34.53 -30.77 39.05
C GLY A 10 33.67 -31.73 39.90
N VAL A 11 32.48 -31.27 40.32
CA VAL A 11 31.31 -32.08 40.75
C VAL A 11 31.26 -32.60 42.21
N MET A 12 30.31 -31.99 42.94
CA MET A 12 29.33 -32.52 43.92
C MET A 12 29.69 -32.96 45.36
N VAL A 13 28.90 -32.36 46.28
CA VAL A 13 28.37 -32.84 47.57
C VAL A 13 29.34 -32.94 48.76
N LEU A 14 29.15 -32.09 49.79
CA LEU A 14 28.52 -32.45 51.09
C LEU A 14 28.80 -31.36 52.18
N LEU A 15 27.73 -30.94 52.84
CA LEU A 15 27.60 -30.55 54.26
C LEU A 15 28.44 -29.40 54.90
N LEU A 16 27.67 -28.49 55.53
CA LEU A 16 27.75 -28.07 56.94
C LEU A 16 29.16 -27.80 57.53
N MET A 17 29.45 -26.53 57.83
CA MET A 17 29.52 -26.01 59.22
C MET A 17 29.75 -24.49 59.22
N MET A 18 28.97 -23.79 60.05
CA MET A 18 28.78 -22.34 60.16
C MET A 18 30.01 -21.60 60.72
N PRO A 19 30.04 -20.24 60.65
CA PRO A 19 29.53 -19.47 61.79
C PRO A 19 28.38 -18.52 61.42
N SER A 20 27.51 -18.32 62.42
CA SER A 20 26.25 -17.60 62.39
C SER A 20 26.28 -16.21 61.73
N MET A 21 25.54 -16.06 60.62
CA MET A 21 25.06 -14.77 60.09
C MET A 21 23.96 -14.17 60.99
N ALA A 22 24.19 -14.07 62.29
CA ALA A 22 23.24 -13.41 63.19
C ALA A 22 23.58 -11.90 63.36
N GLY A 23 24.80 -11.47 63.03
CA GLY A 23 25.27 -10.09 63.30
C GLY A 23 25.47 -9.20 62.06
N ALA A 24 25.35 -9.73 60.84
CA ALA A 24 25.44 -8.94 59.60
C ALA A 24 24.06 -8.67 58.96
N GLN A 25 23.01 -9.27 59.50
CA GLN A 25 21.63 -9.10 59.04
C GLN A 25 20.94 -7.89 59.69
N GLU A 26 21.60 -7.22 60.65
CA GLU A 26 21.03 -6.15 61.46
C GLU A 26 21.44 -4.73 61.02
N LYS A 27 21.97 -4.57 59.78
CA LYS A 27 22.38 -3.25 59.24
C LYS A 27 22.00 -2.98 57.79
N ILE A 28 20.93 -3.62 57.29
CA ILE A 28 20.28 -3.30 56.00
C ILE A 28 18.78 -2.99 56.18
N GLU A 29 18.33 -2.71 57.40
CA GLU A 29 16.98 -2.20 57.64
C GLU A 29 17.01 -0.70 57.97
N LYS A 30 16.36 0.08 57.08
CA LYS A 30 16.19 1.55 56.97
C LYS A 30 17.15 2.17 55.94
N GLU A 31 16.69 2.59 54.76
CA GLU A 31 15.44 3.32 54.51
C GLU A 31 14.61 2.67 53.38
N ILE A 32 13.63 1.82 53.73
CA ILE A 32 12.52 1.54 52.83
C ILE A 32 11.60 2.75 52.87
N ARG A 33 11.85 3.74 52.01
CA ARG A 33 10.83 4.73 51.69
C ARG A 33 9.91 4.09 50.66
N ALA A 34 8.79 3.56 51.16
CA ALA A 34 7.64 3.27 50.34
C ALA A 34 6.90 4.58 50.09
N GLY A 35 6.46 4.79 48.85
CA GLY A 35 5.64 5.94 48.51
C GLY A 35 4.78 5.66 47.29
N GLU A 36 3.87 6.59 47.02
CA GLU A 36 3.03 6.57 45.84
C GLU A 36 3.31 7.86 45.07
N ILE A 37 3.67 7.72 43.80
CA ILE A 37 3.92 8.84 42.89
C ILE A 37 2.94 8.68 41.75
N SER A 38 2.02 9.63 41.60
CA SER A 38 1.09 9.63 40.48
C SER A 38 1.16 10.95 39.73
N ILE A 39 1.38 10.87 38.42
CA ILE A 39 1.53 12.03 37.52
C ILE A 39 0.55 11.93 36.35
N ASN A 40 0.27 13.07 35.71
CA ASN A 40 -0.51 13.08 34.48
C ASN A 40 0.39 12.72 33.30
N LEU A 41 -0.18 12.01 32.33
CA LEU A 41 0.45 11.79 31.03
C LEU A 41 0.75 13.15 30.37
N LYS A 42 1.96 13.28 29.81
CA LYS A 42 2.34 14.42 28.96
C LYS A 42 2.22 14.00 27.50
N GLU A 43 1.39 14.70 26.75
CA GLU A 43 1.20 14.49 25.30
C GLU A 43 2.17 15.42 24.55
N ASP A 44 3.13 14.85 23.80
CA ASP A 44 4.10 15.56 22.95
C ASP A 44 4.36 14.72 21.70
N SER A 45 4.54 15.30 20.51
CA SER A 45 4.51 14.55 19.24
C SER A 45 5.76 13.72 18.87
N ALA A 46 6.64 13.42 19.83
CA ALA A 46 7.74 12.44 19.65
C ALA A 46 8.29 11.93 21.00
N PRO A 47 8.71 10.65 21.09
CA PRO A 47 9.43 10.14 22.26
C PRO A 47 10.74 10.91 22.46
N LYS A 48 10.98 11.39 23.67
CA LYS A 48 12.13 12.27 23.97
C LYS A 48 13.47 11.54 24.02
N ARG A 49 13.46 10.21 24.24
CA ARG A 49 14.66 9.38 24.43
C ARG A 49 14.69 8.20 23.47
N GLN A 50 15.89 7.86 23.03
CA GLN A 50 16.19 6.81 22.06
C GLN A 50 16.86 5.60 22.74
N VAL A 51 16.91 4.48 22.04
CA VAL A 51 17.77 3.34 22.39
C VAL A 51 19.08 3.50 21.63
N GLU A 52 20.22 3.30 22.28
CA GLU A 52 21.52 3.48 21.65
C GLU A 52 21.71 2.46 20.50
N GLY A 53 21.84 2.94 19.26
CA GLY A 53 22.08 2.12 18.08
C GLY A 53 20.84 1.62 17.31
N GLU A 54 19.62 1.89 17.78
CA GLU A 54 18.38 1.36 17.17
C GLU A 54 17.35 2.47 16.94
N LYS A 55 17.04 2.76 15.67
CA LYS A 55 15.88 3.58 15.30
C LYS A 55 14.68 2.67 15.03
N ASP A 56 13.53 3.03 15.58
CA ASP A 56 12.19 2.51 15.22
C ASP A 56 11.88 1.04 15.53
N GLN A 57 12.77 0.28 16.19
CA GLN A 57 12.55 -1.14 16.56
C GLN A 57 11.42 -1.38 17.58
N TYR A 58 10.85 -0.34 18.18
CA TYR A 58 9.79 -0.44 19.19
C TYR A 58 8.40 -0.11 18.63
N LEU A 59 8.26 0.10 17.32
CA LEU A 59 6.98 0.46 16.70
C LEU A 59 6.15 -0.74 16.24
N ASN A 60 6.67 -1.96 16.39
CA ASN A 60 5.98 -3.19 16.03
C ASN A 60 5.21 -3.77 17.26
N PRO A 61 3.87 -3.90 17.22
CA PRO A 61 3.06 -4.42 18.32
C PRO A 61 3.37 -5.85 18.77
N ASP A 62 3.98 -6.65 17.89
CA ASP A 62 4.35 -8.04 18.19
C ASP A 62 5.55 -8.16 19.14
N ASP A 63 6.37 -7.10 19.25
CA ASP A 63 7.54 -7.07 20.13
C ASP A 63 7.16 -6.81 21.60
N TYR A 64 5.87 -6.59 21.88
CA TYR A 64 5.34 -6.26 23.20
C TYR A 64 4.65 -7.49 23.82
N PRO A 65 5.31 -8.22 24.74
CA PRO A 65 4.69 -9.33 25.45
C PRO A 65 3.49 -8.87 26.28
N LEU A 66 2.43 -9.67 26.30
CA LEU A 66 1.25 -9.42 27.13
C LEU A 66 1.54 -9.75 28.60
N ILE A 67 1.43 -8.75 29.46
CA ILE A 67 1.56 -8.88 30.92
C ILE A 67 0.18 -8.74 31.55
N ASN A 68 -0.21 -9.74 32.34
CA ASN A 68 -1.46 -9.73 33.10
C ASN A 68 -1.28 -9.00 34.43
N GLU A 69 -2.39 -8.59 35.05
CA GLU A 69 -2.42 -7.96 36.38
C GLU A 69 -1.57 -8.72 37.41
N GLY A 70 -0.69 -8.01 38.14
CA GLY A 70 0.29 -8.59 39.07
C GLY A 70 1.49 -9.28 38.41
N GLY A 71 1.61 -9.24 37.08
CA GLY A 71 2.67 -9.88 36.31
C GLY A 71 4.00 -9.15 36.41
N PHE A 72 5.09 -9.93 36.50
CA PHE A 72 6.45 -9.41 36.41
C PHE A 72 6.72 -8.88 35.00
N VAL A 73 7.20 -7.65 34.89
CA VAL A 73 7.57 -7.02 33.61
C VAL A 73 9.02 -7.31 33.29
N ASP A 74 9.94 -6.72 34.06
CA ASP A 74 11.38 -6.92 33.86
C ASP A 74 12.23 -6.45 35.07
N SER A 75 13.53 -6.72 35.03
CA SER A 75 14.54 -6.18 35.94
C SER A 75 15.62 -5.43 35.17
N LEU A 76 15.46 -4.12 35.07
CA LEU A 76 16.38 -3.23 34.36
C LEU A 76 17.64 -2.96 35.20
N ILE A 77 18.81 -2.92 34.56
CA ILE A 77 20.09 -2.65 35.19
C ILE A 77 20.63 -1.31 34.71
N ASP A 78 20.79 -0.36 35.63
CA ASP A 78 21.27 0.97 35.26
C ASP A 78 22.81 1.03 35.09
N ASN A 79 23.30 2.19 34.63
CA ASN A 79 24.73 2.47 34.46
C ASN A 79 25.54 2.51 35.78
N LYS A 80 24.87 2.43 36.93
CA LYS A 80 25.48 2.33 38.27
C LYS A 80 25.38 0.92 38.85
N TYR A 81 24.93 -0.06 38.04
CA TYR A 81 24.67 -1.44 38.41
C TYR A 81 23.59 -1.62 39.49
N ALA A 82 22.74 -0.62 39.70
CA ALA A 82 21.53 -0.81 40.51
C ALA A 82 20.48 -1.54 39.68
N SER A 83 19.73 -2.43 40.33
CA SER A 83 18.62 -3.12 39.69
C SER A 83 17.31 -2.38 39.96
N HIS A 84 16.45 -2.37 38.96
CA HIS A 84 15.13 -1.76 38.95
C HIS A 84 14.14 -2.85 38.57
N ARG A 85 13.42 -3.40 39.55
CA ARG A 85 12.44 -4.46 39.34
C ARG A 85 11.05 -3.84 39.15
N ILE A 86 10.37 -4.21 38.07
CA ILE A 86 9.05 -3.70 37.71
C ILE A 86 8.03 -4.83 37.66
N THR A 87 6.89 -4.61 38.32
CA THR A 87 5.71 -5.47 38.25
C THR A 87 4.53 -4.61 37.77
N PHE A 88 3.78 -5.10 36.78
CA PHE A 88 2.54 -4.45 36.38
C PHE A 88 1.50 -4.69 37.47
N GLU A 89 0.97 -3.61 38.06
CA GLU A 89 -0.03 -3.74 39.11
C GLU A 89 -1.40 -3.88 38.47
N ASN A 90 -1.98 -2.82 37.90
CA ASN A 90 -3.27 -2.84 37.21
C ASN A 90 -3.52 -1.56 36.40
N VAL A 91 -4.65 -1.53 35.69
CA VAL A 91 -5.25 -0.30 35.14
C VAL A 91 -6.58 -0.08 35.85
N SER A 92 -6.71 1.01 36.59
CA SER A 92 -7.88 1.28 37.46
C SER A 92 -8.63 2.55 37.03
N SER A 93 -9.91 2.63 37.40
CA SER A 93 -10.74 3.80 37.05
C SER A 93 -10.49 4.89 38.08
N GLU A 94 -10.10 6.09 37.64
CA GLU A 94 -10.01 7.26 38.52
C GLU A 94 -11.36 7.98 38.60
N THR A 95 -11.94 8.26 37.44
CA THR A 95 -13.24 8.90 37.25
C THR A 95 -13.99 8.21 36.10
N SER A 96 -15.14 8.75 35.68
CA SER A 96 -15.85 8.26 34.50
C SER A 96 -15.00 8.32 33.24
N ASP A 97 -14.20 9.36 33.09
CA ASP A 97 -13.41 9.74 31.92
C ASP A 97 -11.90 9.46 32.04
N ARG A 98 -11.39 9.21 33.25
CA ARG A 98 -9.95 9.00 33.49
C ARG A 98 -9.64 7.64 34.09
N MET A 99 -8.48 7.12 33.73
CA MET A 99 -7.90 5.90 34.27
C MET A 99 -6.49 6.13 34.81
N ILE A 100 -6.04 5.22 35.67
CA ILE A 100 -4.69 5.19 36.21
C ILE A 100 -4.01 3.88 35.80
N PHE A 101 -2.88 3.99 35.10
CA PHE A 101 -1.98 2.88 34.83
C PHE A 101 -0.98 2.75 35.97
N ASN A 102 -0.99 1.62 36.70
CA ASN A 102 -0.19 1.42 37.90
C ASN A 102 0.88 0.34 37.69
N ILE A 103 2.10 0.65 38.15
CA ILE A 103 3.19 -0.32 38.30
C ILE A 103 3.75 -0.27 39.71
N GLU A 104 4.22 -1.43 40.19
CA GLU A 104 5.05 -1.53 41.38
C GLU A 104 6.51 -1.49 40.96
N TYR A 105 7.26 -0.58 41.59
CA TYR A 105 8.68 -0.37 41.38
C TYR A 105 9.46 -0.75 42.64
N MET A 106 10.54 -1.52 42.48
CA MET A 106 11.52 -1.79 43.53
C MET A 106 12.94 -1.58 43.00
N SER A 107 13.86 -1.16 43.85
CA SER A 107 15.27 -1.04 43.48
C SER A 107 16.22 -1.52 44.57
N SER A 108 17.40 -2.00 44.14
CA SER A 108 18.49 -2.39 45.04
C SER A 108 19.09 -1.21 45.81
N SER A 109 18.77 0.04 45.45
CA SER A 109 19.25 1.25 46.12
C SER A 109 18.22 2.38 46.11
N ALA A 110 18.09 3.10 47.22
CA ALA A 110 17.20 4.27 47.29
C ALA A 110 17.83 5.53 46.63
N THR A 111 19.15 5.67 46.67
CA THR A 111 19.84 6.93 46.29
C THR A 111 21.01 6.74 45.33
N TYR A 112 21.62 5.55 45.27
CA TYR A 112 22.71 5.22 44.37
C TYR A 112 22.19 4.37 43.20
N LYS A 113 21.49 5.03 42.28
CA LYS A 113 20.85 4.48 41.08
C LYS A 113 20.58 5.59 40.06
N ASP A 114 20.07 5.23 38.90
CA ASP A 114 19.44 6.14 37.97
C ASP A 114 18.17 6.70 38.57
N ARG A 115 18.07 8.02 38.49
CA ARG A 115 17.09 8.79 39.23
C ARG A 115 15.70 8.65 38.63
N TYR A 116 15.63 8.61 37.31
CA TYR A 116 14.37 8.76 36.60
C TYR A 116 13.95 7.48 35.90
N MET A 117 12.64 7.34 35.74
CA MET A 117 12.03 6.28 34.95
C MET A 117 10.98 6.88 34.02
N ASP A 118 10.98 6.48 32.75
CA ASP A 118 10.10 6.98 31.72
C ASP A 118 9.18 5.86 31.24
N LEU A 119 7.87 6.12 31.19
CA LEU A 119 6.89 5.26 30.52
C LEU A 119 6.39 5.99 29.28
N ASN A 120 6.63 5.42 28.11
CA ASN A 120 6.06 5.85 26.85
C ASN A 120 4.87 4.96 26.50
N PHE A 121 3.75 5.60 26.19
CA PHE A 121 2.48 4.96 25.91
C PHE A 121 2.20 5.02 24.42
N TYR A 122 1.68 3.92 23.88
CA TYR A 122 1.35 3.81 22.46
C TYR A 122 -0.04 3.22 22.27
N GLU A 123 -0.67 3.58 21.15
CA GLU A 123 -1.85 2.92 20.61
C GLU A 123 -1.47 2.09 19.37
N GLU A 124 -2.21 1.02 19.11
CA GLU A 124 -2.00 0.22 17.90
C GLU A 124 -2.96 0.68 16.81
N LEU A 125 -2.39 1.04 15.66
CA LEU A 125 -3.14 1.36 14.44
C LEU A 125 -2.50 0.66 13.25
N ASN A 126 -3.27 -0.16 12.55
CA ASN A 126 -2.85 -0.83 11.31
C ASN A 126 -1.54 -1.64 11.44
N GLY A 127 -1.34 -2.32 12.58
CA GLY A 127 -0.14 -3.14 12.83
C GLY A 127 1.13 -2.34 13.15
N SER A 128 0.99 -1.06 13.50
CA SER A 128 2.09 -0.21 13.97
C SER A 128 1.67 0.58 15.22
N LEU A 129 2.63 0.87 16.09
CA LEU A 129 2.43 1.61 17.32
C LEU A 129 2.62 3.11 17.09
N TYR A 130 1.68 3.91 17.58
CA TYR A 130 1.72 5.37 17.51
C TYR A 130 1.85 5.95 18.91
N TYR A 131 2.74 6.94 19.05
CA TYR A 131 3.07 7.52 20.35
C TYR A 131 1.92 8.39 20.88
N VAL A 132 1.45 8.06 22.08
CA VAL A 132 0.37 8.78 22.78
C VAL A 132 0.92 9.82 23.75
N GLY A 133 2.00 9.49 24.45
CA GLY A 133 2.62 10.40 25.42
C GLY A 133 3.53 9.68 26.41
N SER A 134 4.06 10.43 27.37
CA SER A 134 4.93 9.86 28.41
C SER A 134 4.70 10.36 29.83
N SER A 135 5.25 9.59 30.76
CA SER A 135 5.29 9.85 32.19
C SER A 135 6.70 9.66 32.73
N ASP A 136 7.32 10.76 33.17
CA ASP A 136 8.63 10.75 33.82
C ASP A 136 8.49 10.73 35.36
N PHE A 137 8.92 9.66 36.00
CA PHE A 137 8.94 9.51 37.46
C PHE A 137 10.32 9.81 38.03
N ASP A 138 10.39 10.62 39.09
CA ASP A 138 11.60 10.80 39.91
C ASP A 138 11.59 9.79 41.06
N THR A 139 12.46 8.78 40.98
CA THR A 139 12.54 7.69 41.95
C THR A 139 13.63 7.91 43.00
N TYR A 140 14.25 9.10 43.05
CA TYR A 140 15.29 9.41 44.02
C TYR A 140 14.76 9.34 45.46
N GLY A 141 15.46 8.59 46.30
CA GLY A 141 15.09 8.37 47.69
C GLY A 141 14.09 7.23 47.91
N TYR A 142 13.59 6.57 46.86
CA TYR A 142 12.64 5.45 46.98
C TYR A 142 13.31 4.11 46.67
N SER A 143 13.34 3.16 47.60
CA SER A 143 13.71 1.77 47.28
C SER A 143 12.51 0.93 46.83
N SER A 144 11.29 1.42 47.06
CA SER A 144 10.04 0.85 46.57
C SER A 144 9.01 1.97 46.38
N ALA A 145 8.24 1.95 45.30
CA ALA A 145 7.16 2.90 45.07
C ALA A 145 6.06 2.30 44.19
N ARG A 146 4.82 2.74 44.41
CA ARG A 146 3.74 2.59 43.44
C ARG A 146 3.74 3.79 42.50
N LEU A 147 3.86 3.56 41.20
CA LEU A 147 3.95 4.60 40.20
C LEU A 147 2.70 4.57 39.31
N GLY A 148 1.95 5.67 39.32
CA GLY A 148 0.68 5.82 38.62
C GLY A 148 0.76 6.86 37.50
N THR A 149 0.33 6.48 36.29
CA THR A 149 0.09 7.44 35.20
C THR A 149 -1.40 7.67 35.06
N ARG A 150 -1.84 8.91 35.30
CA ARG A 150 -3.23 9.33 35.07
C ARG A 150 -3.41 9.77 33.63
N MET A 151 -4.36 9.17 32.95
CA MET A 151 -4.60 9.43 31.53
C MET A 151 -6.10 9.33 31.20
N SER A 152 -6.52 9.96 30.11
CA SER A 152 -7.92 9.88 29.66
C SER A 152 -8.23 8.48 29.13
N LYS A 153 -9.39 7.92 29.46
CA LYS A 153 -9.87 6.65 28.88
C LYS A 153 -10.06 6.77 27.37
N SER A 154 -10.39 7.97 26.89
CA SER A 154 -10.58 8.25 25.46
C SER A 154 -9.31 8.05 24.61
N LEU A 155 -8.13 8.08 25.23
CA LEU A 155 -6.86 7.79 24.54
C LEU A 155 -6.74 6.34 24.09
N TYR A 156 -7.56 5.45 24.68
CA TYR A 156 -7.54 4.01 24.44
C TYR A 156 -8.94 3.47 24.12
N ASP A 157 -9.83 4.33 23.62
CA ASP A 157 -11.16 3.89 23.21
C ASP A 157 -11.05 2.96 22.00
N GLY A 158 -11.72 1.80 22.06
CA GLY A 158 -11.59 0.74 21.05
C GLY A 158 -10.25 0.01 21.02
N GLN A 159 -9.31 0.32 21.92
CA GLN A 159 -8.01 -0.36 22.02
C GLN A 159 -8.09 -1.50 23.05
N PRO A 160 -7.93 -2.78 22.64
CA PRO A 160 -7.98 -3.92 23.57
C PRO A 160 -6.74 -3.99 24.48
N TYR A 161 -5.64 -3.34 24.07
CA TYR A 161 -4.38 -3.33 24.80
C TYR A 161 -3.82 -1.91 24.94
N ILE A 162 -3.05 -1.68 26.01
CA ILE A 162 -2.23 -0.50 26.24
C ILE A 162 -0.77 -0.93 26.05
N TYR A 163 -0.09 -0.34 25.07
CA TYR A 163 1.30 -0.66 24.73
C TYR A 163 2.25 0.30 25.45
N VAL A 164 3.29 -0.23 26.10
CA VAL A 164 4.19 0.55 26.96
C VAL A 164 5.66 0.21 26.69
N ARG A 165 6.45 1.25 26.44
CA ARG A 165 7.92 1.20 26.49
C ARG A 165 8.40 1.88 27.75
N LEU A 166 9.10 1.15 28.61
CA LEU A 166 9.59 1.62 29.90
C LEU A 166 11.13 1.66 29.90
N GLY A 167 11.73 2.75 30.36
CA GLY A 167 13.19 2.85 30.48
C GLY A 167 13.66 3.64 31.69
N VAL A 168 14.90 3.39 32.14
CA VAL A 168 15.57 4.07 33.26
C VAL A 168 16.73 4.95 32.79
N TYR A 169 16.95 6.09 33.45
CA TYR A 169 17.98 7.05 33.06
C TYR A 169 18.42 7.98 34.20
N GLY A 170 19.62 8.54 34.09
CA GLY A 170 20.30 9.26 35.18
C GLY A 170 19.93 10.74 35.30
N SER A 171 19.74 11.43 34.18
CA SER A 171 19.52 12.88 34.07
C SER A 171 18.45 13.22 33.04
N LEU A 172 17.69 14.30 33.29
CA LEU A 172 16.67 14.80 32.33
C LEU A 172 17.27 15.20 30.97
N SER A 173 18.59 15.46 30.91
CA SER A 173 19.33 15.76 29.68
C SER A 173 19.77 14.53 28.89
N ASP A 174 19.61 13.32 29.43
CA ASP A 174 20.09 12.10 28.78
C ASP A 174 19.25 11.78 27.54
N GLN A 175 19.94 11.50 26.44
CA GLN A 175 19.32 11.17 25.15
C GLN A 175 18.93 9.69 25.05
N TYR A 176 19.53 8.83 25.89
CA TYR A 176 19.39 7.39 25.84
C TYR A 176 19.00 6.82 27.21
N TYR A 177 18.29 5.69 27.21
CA TYR A 177 18.09 4.90 28.42
C TYR A 177 19.37 4.16 28.81
N SER A 178 19.59 4.00 30.11
CA SER A 178 20.59 3.05 30.60
C SER A 178 20.14 1.61 30.35
N ASP A 179 18.84 1.34 30.46
CA ASP A 179 18.20 0.07 30.12
C ASP A 179 16.68 0.27 29.91
N TYR A 180 16.03 -0.61 29.14
CA TYR A 180 14.62 -0.49 28.76
C TYR A 180 13.93 -1.84 28.51
N THR A 181 12.59 -1.83 28.51
CA THR A 181 11.75 -2.99 28.20
C THR A 181 10.45 -2.58 27.51
N LEU A 182 9.82 -3.54 26.82
CA LEU A 182 8.57 -3.39 26.06
C LEU A 182 7.53 -4.36 26.62
N PHE A 183 6.28 -3.92 26.77
CA PHE A 183 5.17 -4.80 27.18
C PHE A 183 3.80 -4.18 26.90
N LYS A 184 2.78 -5.03 26.76
CA LYS A 184 1.39 -4.60 26.64
C LYS A 184 0.53 -5.18 27.75
N VAL A 185 -0.55 -4.51 28.09
CA VAL A 185 -1.53 -4.96 29.10
C VAL A 185 -2.95 -4.84 28.55
N LYS A 186 -3.89 -5.64 29.06
CA LYS A 186 -5.31 -5.51 28.68
C LYS A 186 -5.87 -4.16 29.13
N ASN A 187 -6.68 -3.54 28.28
CA ASN A 187 -7.48 -2.37 28.65
C ASN A 187 -8.78 -2.83 29.34
N PRO A 188 -8.93 -2.68 30.67
CA PRO A 188 -10.13 -3.14 31.38
C PRO A 188 -11.36 -2.25 31.13
N PHE A 189 -11.18 -1.10 30.48
CA PHE A 189 -12.26 -0.21 30.07
C PHE A 189 -12.66 -0.41 28.60
N TYR A 190 -12.08 -1.43 27.94
CA TYR A 190 -12.58 -1.90 26.66
C TYR A 190 -13.96 -2.54 26.87
N ALA A 191 -15.02 -1.79 26.58
CA ALA A 191 -16.37 -2.30 26.61
C ALA A 191 -16.68 -3.04 25.30
N SER A 192 -16.49 -4.36 25.28
CA SER A 192 -17.23 -5.19 24.31
C SER A 192 -18.68 -5.26 24.82
N ASN A 193 -19.57 -4.39 24.32
CA ASN A 193 -20.97 -4.43 24.71
C ASN A 193 -21.58 -5.80 24.33
N GLU A 194 -21.96 -6.62 25.32
CA GLU A 194 -22.69 -7.91 25.13
C GLU A 194 -24.20 -7.66 24.93
N ASP A 195 -24.61 -7.52 23.68
CA ASP A 195 -25.30 -8.56 22.90
C ASP A 195 -24.45 -8.63 21.61
N PRO A 196 -24.26 -9.78 20.95
CA PRO A 196 -23.49 -9.79 19.70
C PRO A 196 -24.09 -8.69 18.83
N PRO A 197 -23.31 -7.70 18.34
CA PRO A 197 -23.86 -6.77 17.39
C PRO A 197 -24.50 -7.66 16.35
N LYS A 198 -25.79 -7.43 16.10
CA LYS A 198 -26.39 -7.90 14.86
C LYS A 198 -25.32 -7.56 13.82
N PRO A 199 -24.75 -8.56 13.11
CA PRO A 199 -23.59 -8.32 12.26
C PRO A 199 -23.88 -7.04 11.49
N PRO A 200 -22.92 -6.09 11.40
CA PRO A 200 -23.15 -4.83 10.69
C PRO A 200 -23.89 -5.21 9.42
N ALA A 201 -25.11 -4.67 9.24
CA ALA A 201 -26.04 -5.20 8.26
C ALA A 201 -25.26 -5.44 6.97
N GLU A 202 -25.05 -6.72 6.62
CA GLU A 202 -24.01 -7.09 5.67
C GLU A 202 -24.14 -6.18 4.45
N GLY A 203 -23.06 -5.45 4.16
CA GLY A 203 -23.05 -4.54 3.04
C GLY A 203 -23.67 -3.16 3.28
N LYS A 204 -23.38 -2.45 4.36
CA LYS A 204 -23.66 -0.99 4.46
C LYS A 204 -22.40 -0.21 4.75
N TYR A 205 -22.10 0.77 3.90
CA TYR A 205 -20.85 1.52 3.95
C TYR A 205 -21.06 3.02 3.86
N ALA A 206 -20.12 3.76 4.43
CA ALA A 206 -19.97 5.20 4.30
C ALA A 206 -18.64 5.51 3.62
N LEU A 207 -18.72 6.11 2.44
CA LEU A 207 -17.60 6.77 1.80
C LEU A 207 -17.56 8.22 2.25
N ILE A 208 -16.41 8.60 2.80
CA ILE A 208 -16.14 9.93 3.34
C ILE A 208 -15.07 10.55 2.45
N SER A 209 -15.38 11.65 1.79
CA SER A 209 -14.49 12.26 0.80
C SER A 209 -14.27 13.73 1.10
N ASN A 210 -13.05 14.23 0.88
CA ASN A 210 -12.81 15.66 0.79
C ASN A 210 -12.92 16.07 -0.68
N GLU A 211 -14.03 16.69 -1.05
CA GLU A 211 -14.36 17.07 -2.43
C GLU A 211 -13.64 18.35 -2.90
N SER A 212 -12.77 18.93 -2.07
CA SER A 212 -11.93 20.07 -2.44
C SER A 212 -11.01 19.77 -3.63
N VAL A 213 -11.01 20.67 -4.61
CA VAL A 213 -10.07 20.67 -5.75
C VAL A 213 -8.67 21.16 -5.36
N VAL A 214 -8.51 21.74 -4.17
CA VAL A 214 -7.22 22.17 -3.63
C VAL A 214 -6.61 21.04 -2.81
N GLY A 215 -5.54 20.42 -3.31
CA GLY A 215 -4.90 19.27 -2.65
C GLY A 215 -4.36 19.56 -1.24
N SER A 216 -3.92 20.78 -0.96
CA SER A 216 -3.43 21.17 0.37
C SER A 216 -4.53 21.40 1.42
N ASN A 217 -5.80 21.46 1.01
CA ASN A 217 -6.93 21.66 1.92
C ASN A 217 -7.12 20.42 2.81
N TYR A 218 -6.83 20.55 4.11
CA TYR A 218 -6.79 19.43 5.05
C TYR A 218 -7.90 19.59 6.10
N GLN A 219 -8.88 18.68 6.09
CA GLN A 219 -10.11 18.83 6.86
C GLN A 219 -10.46 17.59 7.67
N TYR A 220 -11.02 17.82 8.86
CA TYR A 220 -11.44 16.77 9.79
C TYR A 220 -12.70 16.05 9.30
N THR A 221 -12.72 14.72 9.34
CA THR A 221 -13.89 13.93 8.93
C THR A 221 -15.03 13.99 9.95
N GLY A 222 -14.77 14.22 11.23
CA GLY A 222 -15.74 13.93 12.30
C GLY A 222 -15.61 12.50 12.84
N SER A 223 -16.09 12.26 14.07
CA SER A 223 -16.00 10.98 14.80
C SER A 223 -17.17 10.03 14.52
N PHE A 224 -16.88 8.73 14.38
CA PHE A 224 -17.87 7.64 14.19
C PHE A 224 -17.56 6.41 15.04
N THR A 225 -18.60 5.65 15.35
CA THR A 225 -18.56 4.38 16.08
C THR A 225 -18.46 3.21 15.08
N ILE A 226 -17.47 2.32 15.21
CA ILE A 226 -17.24 1.16 14.32
C ILE A 226 -16.83 -0.11 15.09
N ASN A 227 -17.21 -1.25 14.52
CA ASN A 227 -16.97 -2.63 14.94
C ASN A 227 -15.77 -3.20 14.14
N ASN A 228 -14.77 -3.80 14.80
CA ASN A 228 -13.51 -4.26 14.17
C ASN A 228 -13.31 -5.77 14.32
N ASP A 229 -13.20 -6.52 13.21
CA ASP A 229 -12.58 -7.85 13.17
C ASP A 229 -11.97 -8.21 11.77
N GLN A 230 -10.65 -8.50 11.78
CA GLN A 230 -9.77 -9.30 10.87
C GLN A 230 -9.43 -8.90 9.40
N TYR A 231 -8.12 -8.88 9.04
CA TYR A 231 -7.36 -9.82 8.16
C TYR A 231 -5.93 -9.29 7.78
N SER A 232 -5.03 -10.20 7.37
CA SER A 232 -3.55 -10.16 7.51
C SER A 232 -2.68 -10.08 6.23
N LEU A 233 -1.47 -9.50 6.38
CA LEU A 233 -0.09 -9.76 5.85
C LEU A 233 0.19 -10.58 4.55
N ASP A 234 1.13 -10.10 3.71
CA ASP A 234 2.29 -10.88 3.16
C ASP A 234 3.45 -9.96 2.66
N LYS A 235 4.70 -10.40 2.89
CA LYS A 235 5.99 -9.81 2.49
C LYS A 235 6.58 -10.59 1.31
N ARG A 236 6.38 -10.12 0.08
CA ARG A 236 7.18 -10.42 -1.13
C ARG A 236 6.77 -9.45 -2.24
N LEU A 237 7.64 -8.52 -2.62
CA LEU A 237 7.41 -7.51 -3.66
C LEU A 237 8.33 -7.78 -4.87
N ASP A 238 7.77 -7.61 -6.07
CA ASP A 238 8.42 -7.72 -7.37
C ASP A 238 9.05 -6.34 -7.75
N PRO A 239 10.27 -6.27 -8.33
CA PRO A 239 10.93 -5.00 -8.69
C PRO A 239 10.11 -4.02 -9.56
N GLU A 240 9.14 -4.49 -10.33
CA GLU A 240 8.29 -3.64 -11.21
C GLU A 240 7.28 -2.76 -10.44
N ALA A 241 7.04 -3.03 -9.16
CA ALA A 241 6.12 -2.25 -8.31
C ALA A 241 6.73 -0.98 -7.70
N TYR A 242 8.02 -0.73 -7.95
CA TYR A 242 8.80 0.39 -7.38
C TYR A 242 9.24 1.43 -8.42
N GLN A 243 8.72 1.33 -9.64
CA GLN A 243 9.04 2.24 -10.73
C GLN A 243 8.42 3.63 -10.50
N LEU A 244 9.27 4.64 -10.51
CA LEU A 244 8.92 6.06 -10.58
C LEU A 244 9.33 6.61 -11.96
N ASP A 245 8.41 7.27 -12.63
CA ASP A 245 8.64 7.98 -13.89
C ASP A 245 8.45 9.47 -13.56
N VAL A 246 9.54 10.23 -13.50
CA VAL A 246 9.54 11.56 -12.85
C VAL A 246 9.49 12.68 -13.88
N ASP A 247 8.42 13.47 -13.89
CA ASP A 247 8.39 14.78 -14.55
C ASP A 247 9.09 15.84 -13.68
N ILE A 248 10.22 16.39 -14.16
CA ILE A 248 10.98 17.41 -13.42
C ILE A 248 10.40 18.80 -13.71
N PRO A 249 9.95 19.56 -12.68
CA PRO A 249 9.36 20.88 -12.89
C PRO A 249 10.36 21.89 -13.48
N PHE A 250 9.98 22.54 -14.58
CA PHE A 250 10.74 23.62 -15.24
C PHE A 250 9.92 24.91 -15.29
N ASP A 251 10.49 26.02 -14.83
CA ASP A 251 9.87 27.35 -14.88
C ASP A 251 9.96 27.94 -16.29
N TYR A 252 9.08 27.49 -17.19
CA TYR A 252 9.04 27.92 -18.58
C TYR A 252 8.60 29.37 -18.75
N GLU A 253 7.77 29.92 -17.85
CA GLU A 253 7.31 31.32 -17.92
C GLU A 253 8.49 32.27 -17.81
N LYS A 254 9.42 32.00 -16.89
CA LYS A 254 10.67 32.76 -16.74
C LYS A 254 11.56 32.74 -17.99
N TYR A 255 11.47 31.69 -18.81
CA TYR A 255 12.34 31.47 -19.96
C TYR A 255 11.60 31.49 -21.31
N ALA A 256 10.40 32.04 -21.38
CA ALA A 256 9.57 32.06 -22.60
C ALA A 256 10.31 32.61 -23.83
N ASP A 257 11.13 33.66 -23.66
CA ASP A 257 11.91 34.30 -24.73
C ASP A 257 13.11 33.44 -25.20
N LYS A 258 13.50 32.44 -24.40
CA LYS A 258 14.63 31.55 -24.66
C LYS A 258 14.22 30.20 -25.22
N LYS A 259 12.96 30.05 -25.67
CA LYS A 259 12.60 28.93 -26.54
C LYS A 259 13.63 28.85 -27.67
N VAL A 260 14.09 27.64 -28.02
CA VAL A 260 15.12 27.46 -29.07
C VAL A 260 14.62 28.18 -30.35
N GLN A 261 15.24 29.33 -30.67
CA GLN A 261 14.84 30.18 -31.79
C GLN A 261 15.60 29.81 -33.07
N GLU A 262 14.95 30.03 -34.21
CA GLU A 262 15.46 29.79 -35.55
C GLU A 262 16.88 30.30 -35.75
N LYS A 263 17.84 29.39 -35.91
CA LYS A 263 18.99 29.63 -36.76
C LYS A 263 18.95 28.63 -37.91
N ALA A 264 18.70 29.17 -39.11
CA ALA A 264 18.67 28.48 -40.40
C ALA A 264 20.06 27.96 -40.83
N ALA A 265 20.80 27.32 -39.93
CA ALA A 265 21.98 26.57 -40.29
C ALA A 265 21.52 25.15 -40.64
N LYS A 266 21.83 24.69 -41.85
CA LYS A 266 21.73 23.27 -42.22
C LYS A 266 22.55 22.45 -41.21
N ARG A 267 21.91 21.92 -40.17
CA ARG A 267 22.52 20.89 -39.33
C ARG A 267 22.69 19.64 -40.17
N SER A 268 23.87 19.05 -40.13
CA SER A 268 24.11 17.73 -40.71
C SER A 268 23.25 16.71 -39.97
N LEU A 269 22.48 15.91 -40.71
CA LEU A 269 21.72 14.80 -40.13
C LEU A 269 22.69 13.83 -39.43
N ASN A 270 22.31 13.36 -38.25
CA ASN A 270 23.14 12.41 -37.50
C ASN A 270 23.27 11.08 -38.27
N VAL A 271 24.46 10.48 -38.21
CA VAL A 271 24.78 9.20 -38.83
C VAL A 271 25.20 8.20 -37.76
N VAL A 272 24.78 6.94 -37.88
CA VAL A 272 25.17 5.89 -36.93
C VAL A 272 26.69 5.85 -36.80
N GLY A 273 27.18 5.92 -35.56
CA GLY A 273 28.60 6.05 -35.24
C GLY A 273 29.00 7.41 -34.68
N ASP A 274 28.20 8.46 -34.89
CA ASP A 274 28.42 9.79 -34.32
C ASP A 274 28.46 9.74 -32.79
N SER A 275 29.24 10.65 -32.18
CA SER A 275 29.32 10.81 -30.73
C SER A 275 29.16 12.28 -30.35
N LYS A 276 28.38 12.56 -29.31
CA LYS A 276 28.26 13.91 -28.74
C LYS A 276 28.01 13.88 -27.24
N ALA A 277 28.19 15.04 -26.61
CA ALA A 277 27.93 15.23 -25.19
C ALA A 277 26.46 15.57 -24.98
N PHE A 278 25.87 14.98 -23.95
CA PHE A 278 24.51 15.25 -23.48
C PHE A 278 24.55 15.75 -22.06
N TRP A 279 23.71 16.74 -21.76
CA TRP A 279 23.40 17.10 -20.37
C TRP A 279 22.41 16.10 -19.79
N VAL A 280 22.64 15.67 -18.56
CA VAL A 280 21.81 14.73 -17.79
C VAL A 280 21.76 15.15 -16.33
N VAL A 281 20.73 14.68 -15.60
CA VAL A 281 20.57 14.93 -14.16
C VAL A 281 21.10 13.74 -13.36
N ASN A 282 21.82 14.02 -12.28
CA ASN A 282 22.12 13.04 -11.23
C ASN A 282 21.11 13.24 -10.10
N PHE A 283 20.15 12.33 -9.97
CA PHE A 283 19.06 12.41 -8.97
C PHE A 283 19.53 12.15 -7.55
N THR A 284 20.68 11.49 -7.35
CA THR A 284 21.30 11.37 -6.02
C THR A 284 21.82 12.71 -5.49
N THR A 285 22.27 13.60 -6.36
CA THR A 285 22.92 14.87 -5.99
C THR A 285 22.16 16.12 -6.41
N ASP A 286 21.10 15.94 -7.21
CA ASP A 286 20.31 17.01 -7.85
C ASP A 286 21.21 17.98 -8.65
N ARG A 287 22.14 17.42 -9.43
CA ARG A 287 23.11 18.18 -10.23
C ARG A 287 23.10 17.76 -11.70
N ASP A 288 23.16 18.77 -12.57
CA ASP A 288 23.43 18.58 -13.99
C ASP A 288 24.90 18.21 -14.23
N TYR A 289 25.13 17.26 -15.12
CA TYR A 289 26.47 16.92 -15.62
C TYR A 289 26.40 16.47 -17.08
N GLN A 290 27.56 16.30 -17.71
CA GLN A 290 27.64 15.86 -19.11
C GLN A 290 28.12 14.42 -19.22
N ILE A 291 27.49 13.66 -20.11
CA ILE A 291 27.93 12.33 -20.53
C ILE A 291 28.17 12.28 -22.03
N GLN A 292 29.13 11.46 -22.47
CA GLN A 292 29.37 11.20 -23.89
C GLN A 292 28.57 9.98 -24.34
N ALA A 293 27.75 10.11 -25.38
CA ALA A 293 26.99 9.00 -25.92
C ALA A 293 27.24 8.82 -27.42
N LYS A 294 27.12 7.58 -27.89
CA LYS A 294 27.30 7.19 -29.28
C LYS A 294 25.95 6.86 -29.91
N LEU A 295 25.69 7.37 -31.11
CA LEU A 295 24.50 7.05 -31.89
C LEU A 295 24.60 5.63 -32.43
N LEU A 296 23.72 4.73 -31.96
CA LEU A 296 23.70 3.33 -32.39
C LEU A 296 22.54 3.01 -33.35
N TYR A 297 21.51 3.85 -33.39
CA TYR A 297 20.39 3.70 -34.32
C TYR A 297 19.82 5.06 -34.73
N THR A 298 19.44 5.19 -36.00
CA THR A 298 18.67 6.32 -36.51
C THR A 298 17.51 5.81 -37.37
N GLY A 299 16.29 6.17 -37.00
CA GLY A 299 15.05 5.78 -37.65
C GLY A 299 14.41 6.93 -38.43
N THR A 300 13.15 6.77 -38.76
CA THR A 300 12.27 7.81 -39.27
C THR A 300 11.84 8.82 -38.20
N LYS A 301 11.72 8.38 -36.94
CA LYS A 301 11.24 9.22 -35.83
C LYS A 301 12.21 9.33 -34.66
N ALA A 302 13.05 8.32 -34.41
CA ALA A 302 13.96 8.34 -33.28
C ALA A 302 15.46 8.24 -33.65
N ASN A 303 16.30 8.81 -32.80
CA ASN A 303 17.74 8.56 -32.70
C ASN A 303 18.02 7.89 -31.35
N VAL A 304 18.68 6.73 -31.32
CA VAL A 304 19.04 6.05 -30.05
C VAL A 304 20.53 6.24 -29.75
N TRP A 305 20.80 7.00 -28.70
CA TRP A 305 22.12 7.32 -28.19
C TRP A 305 22.42 6.47 -26.96
N VAL A 306 23.64 5.93 -26.88
CA VAL A 306 24.01 5.00 -25.83
C VAL A 306 25.30 5.44 -25.16
N HIS A 307 25.24 5.60 -23.84
CA HIS A 307 26.42 5.87 -23.01
C HIS A 307 27.15 4.56 -22.67
N ASN A 308 28.49 4.60 -22.66
CA ASN A 308 29.37 3.50 -22.19
C ASN A 308 29.07 2.09 -22.73
N ASN A 309 28.50 1.97 -23.93
CA ASN A 309 28.07 0.69 -24.51
C ASN A 309 27.11 -0.12 -23.59
N GLN A 310 26.28 0.56 -22.81
CA GLN A 310 25.38 -0.10 -21.86
C GLN A 310 24.33 -0.98 -22.52
N ILE A 311 24.00 -0.71 -23.78
CA ILE A 311 23.25 -1.62 -24.64
C ILE A 311 24.00 -1.84 -25.96
N THR A 312 23.76 -2.99 -26.60
CA THR A 312 24.37 -3.33 -27.89
C THR A 312 23.71 -2.57 -29.04
N SER A 313 24.38 -2.47 -30.20
CA SER A 313 23.78 -1.86 -31.41
C SER A 313 22.50 -2.56 -31.85
N GLU A 314 22.40 -3.87 -31.65
CA GLU A 314 21.21 -4.64 -31.97
C GLU A 314 20.05 -4.31 -31.01
N ALA A 315 20.34 -4.14 -29.71
CA ALA A 315 19.35 -3.69 -28.74
C ALA A 315 18.87 -2.26 -29.03
N ALA A 316 19.78 -1.34 -29.33
CA ALA A 316 19.44 0.04 -29.72
C ALA A 316 18.58 0.07 -31.01
N ARG A 317 18.89 -0.80 -31.98
CA ARG A 317 18.10 -0.96 -33.20
C ARG A 317 16.68 -1.46 -32.91
N LYS A 318 16.52 -2.48 -32.06
CA LYS A 318 15.20 -2.98 -31.65
C LYS A 318 14.37 -1.90 -30.96
N LEU A 319 14.98 -1.21 -30.00
CA LEU A 319 14.35 -0.14 -29.23
C LEU A 319 13.86 0.99 -30.15
N GLY A 320 14.73 1.49 -31.04
CA GLY A 320 14.35 2.57 -31.95
C GLY A 320 13.33 2.16 -33.00
N GLN A 321 13.37 0.91 -33.49
CA GLN A 321 12.35 0.38 -34.39
C GLN A 321 10.98 0.24 -33.73
N GLU A 322 10.94 -0.24 -32.48
CA GLU A 322 9.70 -0.33 -31.71
C GLU A 322 9.08 1.06 -31.50
N PHE A 323 9.92 2.04 -31.15
CA PHE A 323 9.47 3.41 -31.00
C PHE A 323 8.86 3.97 -32.28
N ASP A 324 9.60 3.91 -33.39
CA ASP A 324 9.15 4.41 -34.69
C ASP A 324 7.86 3.75 -35.19
N GLN A 325 7.76 2.42 -35.04
CA GLN A 325 6.72 1.64 -35.71
C GLN A 325 5.45 1.47 -34.88
N LYS A 326 5.54 1.59 -33.55
CA LYS A 326 4.42 1.31 -32.66
C LYS A 326 4.18 2.42 -31.63
N ILE A 327 5.19 2.81 -30.85
CA ILE A 327 4.98 3.75 -29.74
C ILE A 327 4.62 5.15 -30.26
N HIS A 328 5.40 5.67 -31.21
CA HIS A 328 5.18 6.98 -31.81
C HIS A 328 3.76 7.16 -32.38
N PRO A 329 3.27 6.26 -33.29
CA PRO A 329 1.92 6.40 -33.81
C PRO A 329 0.85 6.25 -32.73
N VAL A 330 1.01 5.33 -31.77
CA VAL A 330 0.03 5.14 -30.69
C VAL A 330 -0.14 6.41 -29.85
N VAL A 331 0.96 7.01 -29.39
CA VAL A 331 0.90 8.22 -28.57
C VAL A 331 0.35 9.40 -29.37
N THR A 332 0.82 9.60 -30.60
CA THR A 332 0.37 10.76 -31.40
C THR A 332 -1.08 10.65 -31.88
N GLU A 333 -1.60 9.44 -32.10
CA GLU A 333 -3.00 9.21 -32.45
C GLU A 333 -3.94 9.45 -31.27
N ASN A 334 -3.55 9.02 -30.06
CA ASN A 334 -4.40 9.06 -28.86
C ASN A 334 -4.21 10.30 -27.98
N PHE A 335 -3.16 11.10 -28.19
CA PHE A 335 -2.87 12.30 -27.40
C PHE A 335 -2.59 13.50 -28.30
N ALA A 336 -1.34 13.91 -28.45
CA ALA A 336 -0.92 15.07 -29.23
C ALA A 336 0.36 14.78 -30.02
N LYS A 337 0.81 15.74 -30.81
CA LYS A 337 2.07 15.64 -31.56
C LYS A 337 3.24 16.17 -30.74
N GLU A 338 4.43 15.66 -31.03
CA GLU A 338 5.70 16.21 -30.57
C GLU A 338 5.96 17.62 -31.12
N SER A 339 6.84 18.36 -30.44
CA SER A 339 7.51 19.51 -31.03
C SER A 339 8.63 19.06 -31.99
N ASP A 340 9.20 20.02 -32.71
CA ASP A 340 10.44 19.84 -33.48
C ASP A 340 11.27 21.12 -33.34
N VAL A 341 11.80 21.35 -32.13
CA VAL A 341 12.47 22.60 -31.76
C VAL A 341 13.83 22.74 -32.45
N ASP A 342 14.47 21.63 -32.81
CA ASP A 342 15.78 21.60 -33.41
C ASP A 342 15.78 21.32 -34.94
N ARG A 343 14.60 21.01 -35.50
CA ARG A 343 14.32 20.83 -36.93
C ARG A 343 15.03 19.66 -37.58
N ASP A 344 15.38 18.63 -36.80
CA ASP A 344 15.88 17.37 -37.36
C ASP A 344 14.75 16.36 -37.65
N GLY A 345 13.52 16.65 -37.18
CA GLY A 345 12.34 15.83 -37.38
C GLY A 345 12.34 14.52 -36.58
N LYS A 346 13.23 14.41 -35.58
CA LYS A 346 13.45 13.20 -34.79
C LYS A 346 13.52 13.50 -33.29
N ILE A 347 13.26 12.47 -32.50
CA ILE A 347 13.35 12.49 -31.05
C ILE A 347 14.61 11.72 -30.64
N ASN A 348 15.37 12.24 -29.70
CA ASN A 348 16.53 11.56 -29.15
C ASN A 348 16.11 10.69 -27.95
N ILE A 349 16.54 9.43 -27.98
CA ILE A 349 16.40 8.49 -26.87
C ILE A 349 17.81 8.27 -26.31
N LEU A 350 18.06 8.72 -25.08
CA LEU A 350 19.36 8.56 -24.44
C LEU A 350 19.29 7.41 -23.42
N CYS A 351 19.91 6.29 -23.76
CA CYS A 351 20.03 5.12 -22.89
C CYS A 351 21.28 5.23 -22.04
N PHE A 352 21.11 5.33 -20.72
CA PHE A 352 22.20 5.24 -19.76
C PHE A 352 21.75 4.70 -18.39
N ASP A 353 22.68 4.36 -17.50
CA ASP A 353 22.44 4.03 -16.09
C ASP A 353 22.15 5.33 -15.32
N ILE A 354 20.88 5.58 -15.04
CA ILE A 354 20.44 6.81 -14.39
C ILE A 354 20.97 6.81 -12.96
N GLN A 355 21.64 7.90 -12.58
CA GLN A 355 22.21 8.01 -11.25
C GLN A 355 21.12 8.42 -10.24
N ASP A 356 20.34 7.45 -9.79
CA ASP A 356 19.16 7.60 -8.93
C ASP A 356 19.35 7.06 -7.50
N GLY A 357 20.51 6.46 -7.22
CA GLY A 357 20.81 5.87 -5.92
C GLY A 357 20.30 4.45 -5.74
N PHE A 358 19.84 3.79 -6.81
CA PHE A 358 19.50 2.38 -6.79
C PHE A 358 20.75 1.48 -6.70
N TYR A 359 20.87 0.70 -5.63
CA TYR A 359 21.97 -0.25 -5.41
C TYR A 359 21.49 -1.71 -5.27
N GLY A 360 20.34 -2.04 -5.88
CA GLY A 360 19.78 -3.40 -5.91
C GLY A 360 18.46 -3.58 -5.12
N TYR A 361 17.96 -2.55 -4.46
CA TYR A 361 16.66 -2.54 -3.77
C TYR A 361 16.11 -1.10 -3.64
N GLY A 362 14.79 -0.95 -3.55
CA GLY A 362 14.12 0.35 -3.40
C GLY A 362 13.50 0.89 -4.69
N GLY A 363 12.96 2.11 -4.62
CA GLY A 363 12.47 2.86 -5.78
C GLY A 363 13.60 3.29 -6.69
N TYR A 364 13.33 3.37 -7.99
CA TYR A 364 14.29 3.80 -9.00
C TYR A 364 13.58 4.60 -10.10
N ILE A 365 14.34 5.37 -10.85
CA ILE A 365 13.84 6.19 -11.95
C ILE A 365 14.04 5.42 -13.25
N ALA A 366 12.95 4.94 -13.84
CA ALA A 366 13.01 4.15 -15.08
C ALA A 366 13.21 5.03 -16.32
N GLY A 367 12.64 6.23 -16.31
CA GLY A 367 12.79 7.22 -17.35
C GLY A 367 12.54 8.61 -16.81
N TYR A 368 12.92 9.59 -17.62
CA TYR A 368 12.43 10.95 -17.45
C TYR A 368 12.43 11.73 -18.75
N PHE A 369 11.52 12.69 -18.81
CA PHE A 369 11.49 13.79 -19.76
C PHE A 369 11.74 15.08 -18.99
N TYR A 370 12.63 15.92 -19.51
CA TYR A 370 12.88 17.23 -18.91
C TYR A 370 12.62 18.33 -19.93
N SER A 371 11.49 19.01 -19.78
CA SER A 371 11.04 20.08 -20.70
C SER A 371 12.06 21.22 -20.90
N ARG A 372 13.02 21.40 -19.97
CA ARG A 372 14.19 22.27 -20.12
C ARG A 372 14.92 22.04 -21.44
N ASP A 373 15.01 20.80 -21.89
CA ASP A 373 15.73 20.43 -23.12
C ASP A 373 15.12 21.02 -24.39
N LEU A 374 13.90 21.55 -24.31
CA LEU A 374 13.23 22.26 -25.40
C LEU A 374 13.60 23.76 -25.46
N TYR A 375 14.46 24.25 -24.56
CA TYR A 375 14.85 25.66 -24.41
C TYR A 375 16.37 25.90 -24.55
N ASP A 376 16.78 27.09 -24.98
CA ASP A 376 18.19 27.52 -25.02
C ASP A 376 18.65 28.07 -23.66
N VAL A 377 18.81 27.17 -22.69
CA VAL A 377 19.21 27.49 -21.32
C VAL A 377 20.40 26.61 -20.86
N PRO A 378 21.17 27.02 -19.83
CA PRO A 378 22.22 26.17 -19.27
C PRO A 378 21.67 24.80 -18.86
N GLY A 379 22.44 23.73 -19.12
CA GLY A 379 22.02 22.36 -18.83
C GLY A 379 21.04 21.75 -19.85
N SER A 380 20.66 22.48 -20.90
CA SER A 380 19.76 21.98 -21.95
C SER A 380 20.50 21.32 -23.13
N ASN A 381 19.91 20.26 -23.67
CA ASN A 381 20.30 19.60 -24.91
C ASN A 381 19.73 20.26 -26.17
N LYS A 382 18.74 21.16 -26.03
CA LYS A 382 18.15 21.97 -27.12
C LYS A 382 17.58 21.09 -28.25
N SER A 383 16.86 20.04 -27.88
CA SER A 383 16.25 19.05 -28.76
C SER A 383 15.15 18.28 -28.04
N GLU A 384 14.22 17.67 -28.79
CA GLU A 384 13.36 16.61 -28.29
C GLU A 384 14.21 15.44 -27.79
N ILE A 385 14.19 15.20 -26.48
CA ILE A 385 14.94 14.12 -25.83
C ILE A 385 14.20 13.61 -24.60
N PHE A 386 14.23 12.31 -24.40
CA PHE A 386 13.95 11.66 -23.12
C PHE A 386 15.00 10.60 -22.82
N TYR A 387 15.08 10.27 -21.55
CA TYR A 387 16.16 9.50 -20.94
C TYR A 387 15.60 8.19 -20.43
N ILE A 388 16.27 7.09 -20.76
CA ILE A 388 15.81 5.76 -20.41
C ILE A 388 16.91 5.04 -19.64
N ASP A 389 16.51 4.54 -18.48
CA ASP A 389 17.39 3.81 -17.61
C ASP A 389 17.78 2.45 -18.21
N THR A 390 19.03 2.05 -17.97
CA THR A 390 19.54 0.73 -18.33
C THR A 390 19.75 -0.15 -17.10
N TYR A 391 19.74 0.40 -15.88
CA TYR A 391 19.91 -0.34 -14.63
C TYR A 391 19.12 0.35 -13.48
N PRO A 392 18.07 -0.28 -12.93
CA PRO A 392 17.66 -1.67 -13.12
C PRO A 392 16.65 -1.91 -14.25
N LEU A 393 16.12 -0.90 -14.95
CA LEU A 393 14.97 -1.06 -15.86
C LEU A 393 15.17 -2.18 -16.89
N MET A 394 16.29 -2.15 -17.62
CA MET A 394 16.60 -3.16 -18.64
C MET A 394 17.26 -4.42 -18.04
N GLY A 395 17.20 -4.61 -16.72
CA GLY A 395 17.77 -5.73 -16.00
C GLY A 395 19.09 -5.39 -15.29
N MET A 396 19.30 -6.04 -14.15
CA MET A 396 20.47 -5.82 -13.29
C MET A 396 21.75 -6.54 -13.76
N GLY A 397 21.64 -7.43 -14.74
CA GLY A 397 22.76 -8.20 -15.29
C GLY A 397 23.56 -7.44 -16.35
N SER A 398 24.60 -8.10 -16.86
CA SER A 398 25.39 -7.61 -18.01
C SER A 398 24.61 -7.70 -19.33
N THR A 399 23.64 -8.60 -19.42
CA THR A 399 22.69 -8.66 -20.53
C THR A 399 21.50 -7.76 -20.21
N LYS A 400 21.17 -6.87 -21.14
CA LYS A 400 20.04 -5.95 -21.03
C LYS A 400 18.87 -6.39 -21.90
N ASP A 401 17.66 -6.36 -21.34
CA ASP A 401 16.40 -6.52 -22.06
C ASP A 401 15.79 -5.14 -22.34
N VAL A 402 15.83 -4.73 -23.60
CA VAL A 402 15.29 -3.42 -24.02
C VAL A 402 13.76 -3.40 -24.09
N SER A 403 13.09 -4.57 -24.12
CA SER A 403 11.62 -4.58 -24.15
C SER A 403 10.98 -4.15 -22.83
N ALA A 404 11.71 -4.28 -21.72
CA ALA A 404 11.29 -3.73 -20.42
C ALA A 404 11.14 -2.19 -20.44
N ALA A 405 11.80 -1.51 -21.38
CA ALA A 405 11.72 -0.05 -21.49
C ALA A 405 10.57 0.45 -22.39
N TYR A 406 9.80 -0.43 -23.04
CA TYR A 406 8.83 0.00 -24.05
C TYR A 406 7.65 0.78 -23.47
N ASP A 407 7.14 0.38 -22.30
CA ASP A 407 6.07 1.12 -21.63
C ASP A 407 6.59 2.48 -21.15
N THR A 408 7.80 2.51 -20.54
CA THR A 408 8.50 3.75 -20.14
C THR A 408 8.71 4.69 -21.33
N LEU A 409 9.03 4.19 -22.52
CA LEU A 409 9.14 5.00 -23.73
C LEU A 409 7.81 5.65 -24.14
N ALA A 410 6.69 4.93 -24.00
CA ALA A 410 5.37 5.49 -24.25
C ALA A 410 5.01 6.55 -23.21
N HIS A 411 5.35 6.30 -21.94
CA HIS A 411 5.17 7.22 -20.82
C HIS A 411 5.91 8.55 -21.04
N GLU A 412 7.23 8.50 -21.24
CA GLU A 412 8.04 9.71 -21.42
C GLU A 412 7.68 10.48 -22.69
N PHE A 413 7.30 9.74 -23.74
CA PHE A 413 6.82 10.39 -24.95
C PHE A 413 5.48 11.10 -24.74
N GLN A 414 4.61 10.55 -23.89
CA GLN A 414 3.36 11.21 -23.52
C GLN A 414 3.63 12.56 -22.84
N HIS A 415 4.54 12.63 -21.86
CA HIS A 415 4.91 13.89 -21.21
C HIS A 415 5.39 14.94 -22.21
N MET A 416 6.20 14.53 -23.19
CA MET A 416 6.70 15.44 -24.23
C MET A 416 5.57 16.02 -25.09
N VAL A 417 4.65 15.18 -25.58
CA VAL A 417 3.53 15.66 -26.40
C VAL A 417 2.53 16.48 -25.58
N ASN A 418 2.38 16.15 -24.29
CA ASN A 418 1.58 16.88 -23.33
C ASN A 418 2.11 18.31 -23.16
N PHE A 419 3.39 18.44 -22.81
CA PHE A 419 4.06 19.72 -22.68
C PHE A 419 3.99 20.56 -23.96
N ASN A 420 4.21 19.94 -25.13
CA ASN A 420 4.09 20.64 -26.40
C ASN A 420 2.67 21.18 -26.62
N GLN A 421 1.63 20.37 -26.37
CA GLN A 421 0.25 20.80 -26.55
C GLN A 421 -0.10 21.98 -25.63
N ASN A 422 0.18 21.86 -24.34
CA ASN A 422 -0.24 22.87 -23.37
C ASN A 422 0.61 24.14 -23.41
N VAL A 423 1.94 24.01 -23.49
CA VAL A 423 2.84 25.15 -23.37
C VAL A 423 3.18 25.77 -24.72
N PHE A 424 3.41 24.99 -25.77
CA PHE A 424 3.81 25.52 -27.07
C PHE A 424 2.66 25.81 -28.02
N VAL A 425 1.66 24.92 -28.09
CA VAL A 425 0.51 25.09 -28.99
C VAL A 425 -0.52 26.01 -28.36
N GLU A 426 -0.95 25.72 -27.14
CA GLU A 426 -2.00 26.48 -26.45
C GLU A 426 -1.50 27.74 -25.75
N LYS A 427 -0.21 27.77 -25.39
CA LYS A 427 0.40 28.84 -24.58
C LYS A 427 -0.28 29.00 -23.22
N GLY A 428 -0.75 27.89 -22.67
CA GLY A 428 -1.34 27.77 -21.34
C GLY A 428 -0.33 27.27 -20.31
N PRO A 429 -0.79 27.01 -19.07
CA PRO A 429 0.06 26.48 -18.03
C PRO A 429 0.47 25.03 -18.31
N SER A 430 1.52 24.55 -17.66
CA SER A 430 1.79 23.11 -17.58
C SER A 430 0.63 22.38 -16.87
N MET A 431 0.38 21.13 -17.25
CA MET A 431 -0.66 20.32 -16.65
C MET A 431 -0.38 19.98 -15.18
N ASP A 432 -1.43 19.91 -14.36
CA ASP A 432 -1.34 19.41 -12.98
C ASP A 432 -0.66 18.03 -12.94
N THR A 433 0.29 17.82 -12.02
CA THR A 433 1.11 16.60 -11.94
C THR A 433 0.28 15.31 -11.93
N TRP A 434 -0.77 15.23 -11.10
CA TRP A 434 -1.61 14.04 -11.03
C TRP A 434 -2.27 13.68 -12.37
N LEU A 435 -2.63 14.70 -13.15
CA LEU A 435 -3.27 14.51 -14.45
C LEU A 435 -2.23 14.19 -15.52
N ASN A 436 -1.08 14.86 -15.49
CA ASN A 436 0.04 14.59 -16.38
C ASN A 436 0.47 13.11 -16.27
N GLU A 437 0.73 12.64 -15.05
CA GLU A 437 1.09 11.25 -14.77
C GLU A 437 -0.04 10.26 -15.13
N GLY A 438 -1.30 10.63 -14.83
CA GLY A 438 -2.46 9.83 -15.22
C GLY A 438 -2.58 9.62 -16.73
N LEU A 439 -2.27 10.64 -17.54
CA LEU A 439 -2.27 10.54 -18.99
C LEU A 439 -1.06 9.75 -19.51
N SER A 440 0.12 9.87 -18.89
CA SER A 440 1.30 9.07 -19.25
C SER A 440 1.09 7.57 -18.98
N MET A 441 0.55 7.20 -17.83
CA MET A 441 0.17 5.81 -17.54
C MET A 441 -0.99 5.30 -18.42
N ALA A 442 -1.86 6.20 -18.90
CA ALA A 442 -2.82 5.82 -19.93
C ALA A 442 -2.13 5.50 -21.26
N ALA A 443 -1.04 6.20 -21.63
CA ALA A 443 -0.27 5.89 -22.83
C ALA A 443 0.40 4.52 -22.74
N GLU A 444 0.96 4.15 -21.58
CA GLU A 444 1.50 2.82 -21.32
C GLU A 444 0.45 1.73 -21.61
N GLN A 445 -0.73 1.82 -20.99
CA GLN A 445 -1.80 0.82 -21.17
C GLN A 445 -2.31 0.78 -22.62
N ILE A 446 -2.39 1.92 -23.31
CA ILE A 446 -2.83 1.96 -24.71
C ILE A 446 -1.80 1.27 -25.60
N TYR A 447 -0.51 1.48 -25.34
CA TYR A 447 0.58 0.85 -26.08
C TYR A 447 0.65 -0.67 -25.81
N SER A 448 0.70 -1.08 -24.54
CA SER A 448 0.83 -2.49 -24.16
C SER A 448 -0.45 -3.29 -24.40
N GLY A 449 -1.61 -2.60 -24.41
CA GLY A 449 -2.92 -3.22 -24.44
C GLY A 449 -3.28 -3.95 -23.14
N GLN A 450 -2.47 -3.79 -22.08
CA GLN A 450 -2.63 -4.43 -20.79
C GLN A 450 -2.86 -3.40 -19.69
N VAL A 451 -3.70 -3.78 -18.71
CA VAL A 451 -3.86 -2.99 -17.48
C VAL A 451 -2.53 -3.00 -16.71
N LEU A 452 -2.14 -1.87 -16.14
CA LEU A 452 -0.95 -1.73 -15.32
C LEU A 452 -1.16 -2.41 -13.96
N THR A 453 -0.82 -3.70 -13.89
CA THR A 453 -1.01 -4.55 -12.70
C THR A 453 -0.17 -4.09 -11.53
N ASN A 454 1.04 -3.56 -11.78
CA ASN A 454 1.89 -2.96 -10.74
C ASN A 454 1.19 -1.81 -9.98
N ARG A 455 0.41 -0.97 -10.68
CA ARG A 455 -0.37 0.12 -10.05
C ARG A 455 -1.55 -0.41 -9.23
N ILE A 456 -2.17 -1.52 -9.65
CA ILE A 456 -3.20 -2.24 -8.88
C ILE A 456 -2.59 -2.89 -7.64
N ASP A 457 -1.46 -3.57 -7.78
CA ASP A 457 -0.75 -4.23 -6.69
C ASP A 457 -0.33 -3.23 -5.62
N TYR A 458 0.19 -2.07 -6.01
CA TYR A 458 0.56 -1.02 -5.07
C TYR A 458 -0.68 -0.43 -4.37
N TYR A 459 -1.77 -0.20 -5.11
CA TYR A 459 -3.06 0.18 -4.51
C TYR A 459 -3.49 -0.82 -3.43
N ASN A 460 -3.45 -2.12 -3.74
CA ASN A 460 -3.85 -3.20 -2.83
C ASN A 460 -2.97 -3.29 -1.58
N ARG A 461 -1.71 -2.88 -1.65
CA ARG A 461 -0.77 -2.95 -0.52
C ARG A 461 -0.67 -1.65 0.29
N SER A 462 -1.01 -0.51 -0.30
CA SER A 462 -0.86 0.79 0.35
C SER A 462 -1.82 0.94 1.54
N SER A 463 -1.25 1.14 2.73
CA SER A 463 -1.97 1.57 3.93
C SER A 463 -2.30 3.06 3.89
N SER A 464 -1.50 3.87 3.20
CA SER A 464 -1.76 5.31 3.02
C SER A 464 -3.08 5.53 2.28
N ILE A 465 -3.33 4.75 1.21
CA ILE A 465 -4.59 4.82 0.46
C ILE A 465 -5.77 4.41 1.35
N THR A 466 -5.61 3.36 2.18
CA THR A 466 -6.62 2.98 3.18
C THR A 466 -6.88 4.11 4.18
N ALA A 467 -5.85 4.89 4.54
CA ALA A 467 -5.93 6.04 5.44
C ALA A 467 -6.39 7.34 4.77
N GLY A 468 -6.73 7.31 3.48
CA GLY A 468 -7.32 8.43 2.75
C GLY A 468 -6.36 9.28 1.93
N HIS A 469 -5.25 8.70 1.46
CA HIS A 469 -4.26 9.36 0.57
C HIS A 469 -4.93 10.17 -0.53
N SER A 470 -4.44 11.39 -0.76
CA SER A 470 -5.01 12.30 -1.75
C SER A 470 -4.60 11.91 -3.17
N LEU A 471 -5.52 12.08 -4.12
CA LEU A 471 -5.18 12.07 -5.55
C LEU A 471 -4.39 13.32 -5.96
N LEU A 472 -4.73 14.48 -5.38
CA LEU A 472 -4.34 15.81 -5.84
C LEU A 472 -3.09 16.36 -5.14
N TYR A 473 -2.78 15.89 -3.93
CA TYR A 473 -1.63 16.35 -3.16
C TYR A 473 -0.46 15.39 -3.33
N TRP A 474 0.60 15.89 -3.95
CA TRP A 474 1.84 15.16 -4.20
C TRP A 474 2.94 15.85 -3.39
N ASP A 475 3.56 15.11 -2.46
CA ASP A 475 4.74 15.57 -1.75
C ASP A 475 5.92 14.63 -1.99
N ASN A 476 7.05 15.20 -2.39
CA ASN A 476 8.24 14.43 -2.80
C ASN A 476 8.85 13.55 -1.68
N ASN A 477 8.40 13.74 -0.44
CA ASN A 477 8.84 12.98 0.75
C ASN A 477 7.76 12.02 1.28
N GLY A 478 6.56 11.99 0.68
CA GLY A 478 5.46 11.12 1.08
C GLY A 478 5.34 9.89 0.21
N ASP A 479 4.19 9.22 0.31
CA ASP A 479 3.89 8.02 -0.48
C ASP A 479 3.46 8.40 -1.91
N THR A 480 4.43 8.80 -2.73
CA THR A 480 4.20 9.21 -4.13
C THR A 480 3.68 8.06 -4.97
N LEU A 481 4.07 6.81 -4.68
CA LEU A 481 3.58 5.62 -5.40
C LEU A 481 2.07 5.45 -5.26
N SER A 482 1.50 5.80 -4.10
CA SER A 482 0.05 5.87 -3.94
C SER A 482 -0.59 6.91 -4.86
N ASN A 483 0.08 8.03 -5.12
CA ASN A 483 -0.41 9.03 -6.07
C ASN A 483 -0.41 8.51 -7.52
N TYR A 484 0.64 7.82 -7.96
CA TYR A 484 0.68 7.17 -9.28
C TYR A 484 -0.47 6.16 -9.42
N SER A 485 -0.62 5.26 -8.44
CA SER A 485 -1.72 4.27 -8.45
C SER A 485 -3.09 4.92 -8.56
N LEU A 486 -3.37 5.95 -7.75
CA LEU A 486 -4.65 6.63 -7.78
C LEU A 486 -4.87 7.40 -9.08
N SER A 487 -3.83 8.01 -9.66
CA SER A 487 -3.92 8.78 -10.90
C SER A 487 -4.20 7.90 -12.10
N TYR A 488 -3.51 6.76 -12.21
CA TYR A 488 -3.80 5.75 -13.22
C TYR A 488 -5.24 5.23 -13.11
N LEU A 489 -5.64 4.77 -11.91
CA LEU A 489 -6.96 4.20 -11.68
C LEU A 489 -8.06 5.25 -11.93
N PHE A 490 -7.83 6.51 -11.57
CA PHE A 490 -8.76 7.60 -11.83
C PHE A 490 -8.90 7.87 -13.34
N GLY A 491 -7.79 7.93 -14.08
CA GLY A 491 -7.82 8.08 -15.54
C GLY A 491 -8.62 6.95 -16.22
N GLN A 492 -8.40 5.69 -15.81
CA GLN A 492 -9.15 4.55 -16.36
C GLN A 492 -10.62 4.56 -15.92
N TYR A 493 -10.92 5.01 -14.70
CA TYR A 493 -12.29 5.22 -14.24
C TYR A 493 -13.00 6.26 -15.11
N VAL A 494 -12.39 7.42 -15.35
CA VAL A 494 -12.93 8.47 -16.22
C VAL A 494 -13.19 7.93 -17.63
N LYS A 495 -12.24 7.19 -18.20
CA LYS A 495 -12.41 6.51 -19.50
C LYS A 495 -13.62 5.58 -19.52
N ALA A 496 -13.77 4.76 -18.49
CA ALA A 496 -14.89 3.82 -18.38
C ALA A 496 -16.24 4.56 -18.25
N GLN A 497 -16.31 5.64 -17.47
CA GLN A 497 -17.53 6.41 -17.30
C GLN A 497 -17.92 7.22 -18.54
N VAL A 498 -16.95 7.82 -19.22
CA VAL A 498 -17.17 8.61 -20.44
C VAL A 498 -17.59 7.73 -21.63
N GLY A 499 -17.10 6.49 -21.68
CA GLY A 499 -17.52 5.51 -22.69
C GLY A 499 -17.07 5.82 -24.12
N GLN A 500 -16.09 6.73 -24.31
CA GLN A 500 -15.51 7.08 -25.61
C GLN A 500 -14.20 6.31 -25.92
N GLY A 501 -13.86 5.31 -25.11
CA GLY A 501 -12.58 4.60 -25.20
C GLY A 501 -11.41 5.57 -25.01
N ASN A 502 -10.28 5.31 -25.68
CA ASN A 502 -9.04 6.08 -25.49
C ASN A 502 -9.15 7.55 -25.96
N ARG A 503 -10.16 7.89 -26.78
CA ARG A 503 -10.38 9.26 -27.26
C ARG A 503 -10.57 10.26 -26.12
N VAL A 504 -11.07 9.81 -24.98
CA VAL A 504 -11.23 10.63 -23.77
C VAL A 504 -9.94 11.34 -23.36
N PHE A 505 -8.80 10.65 -23.45
CA PHE A 505 -7.51 11.20 -23.03
C PHE A 505 -7.04 12.32 -23.97
N LYS A 506 -7.31 12.15 -25.28
CA LYS A 506 -7.10 13.20 -26.28
C LYS A 506 -7.93 14.45 -26.00
N GLU A 507 -9.19 14.24 -25.61
CA GLU A 507 -10.12 15.34 -25.33
C GLU A 507 -9.72 16.11 -24.07
N ILE A 508 -9.32 15.38 -23.02
CA ILE A 508 -8.78 15.97 -21.78
C ILE A 508 -7.52 16.80 -22.10
N LEU A 509 -6.58 16.23 -22.86
CA LEU A 509 -5.32 16.92 -23.19
C LEU A 509 -5.52 18.18 -24.05
N ALA A 510 -6.57 18.22 -24.87
CA ALA A 510 -6.88 19.36 -25.73
C ALA A 510 -7.67 20.48 -25.02
N ASP A 511 -8.04 20.28 -23.75
CA ASP A 511 -8.71 21.30 -22.94
C ASP A 511 -7.68 22.23 -22.29
N LYS A 512 -7.78 23.52 -22.60
CA LYS A 512 -6.81 24.57 -22.21
C LYS A 512 -6.69 24.83 -20.71
N ASN A 513 -7.57 24.27 -19.87
CA ASN A 513 -7.50 24.48 -18.44
C ASN A 513 -6.31 23.75 -17.81
N ASN A 514 -5.92 22.60 -18.38
CA ASN A 514 -4.76 21.78 -17.95
C ASN A 514 -4.80 21.34 -16.48
N ASP A 515 -5.97 21.43 -15.84
CA ASP A 515 -6.22 21.12 -14.43
C ASP A 515 -7.47 20.23 -14.29
N TYR A 516 -7.98 20.10 -13.06
CA TYR A 516 -9.22 19.38 -12.77
C TYR A 516 -10.43 19.77 -13.66
N LYS A 517 -10.47 21.01 -14.19
CA LYS A 517 -11.55 21.46 -15.07
C LYS A 517 -11.53 20.75 -16.42
N ALA A 518 -10.37 20.35 -16.94
CA ALA A 518 -10.28 19.57 -18.17
C ALA A 518 -11.05 18.25 -18.04
N VAL A 519 -10.88 17.56 -16.91
CA VAL A 519 -11.61 16.32 -16.60
C VAL A 519 -13.08 16.61 -16.30
N GLU A 520 -13.38 17.67 -15.55
CA GLU A 520 -14.76 18.06 -15.24
C GLU A 520 -15.56 18.40 -16.51
N ASN A 521 -14.97 19.12 -17.47
CA ASN A 521 -15.61 19.49 -18.73
C ASN A 521 -15.97 18.24 -19.56
N VAL A 522 -15.05 17.29 -19.66
CA VAL A 522 -15.32 16.00 -20.35
C VAL A 522 -16.39 15.20 -19.60
N ALA A 523 -16.34 15.16 -18.26
CA ALA A 523 -17.37 14.50 -17.46
C ALA A 523 -18.75 15.14 -17.64
N LYS A 524 -18.83 16.48 -17.73
CA LYS A 524 -20.08 17.22 -18.00
C LYS A 524 -20.66 16.91 -19.37
N ASN A 525 -19.81 16.68 -20.36
CA ASN A 525 -20.24 16.38 -21.73
C ASN A 525 -20.85 14.98 -21.87
N TYR A 526 -20.30 13.99 -21.16
CA TYR A 526 -20.62 12.58 -21.41
C TYR A 526 -21.28 11.83 -20.25
N ILE A 527 -21.10 12.30 -19.00
CA ILE A 527 -21.61 11.62 -17.80
C ILE A 527 -22.84 12.34 -17.27
N ASP A 528 -22.67 13.59 -16.80
CA ASP A 528 -23.74 14.40 -16.22
C ASP A 528 -23.36 15.88 -16.28
N PRO A 529 -24.13 16.76 -16.97
CA PRO A 529 -23.83 18.18 -17.09
C PRO A 529 -23.68 18.95 -15.76
N SER A 530 -24.20 18.40 -14.66
CA SER A 530 -24.13 18.97 -13.32
C SER A 530 -22.99 18.41 -12.46
N ILE A 531 -22.26 17.40 -12.93
CA ILE A 531 -21.20 16.76 -12.16
C ILE A 531 -20.08 17.75 -11.85
N THR A 532 -19.64 17.75 -10.60
CA THR A 532 -18.44 18.45 -10.16
C THR A 532 -17.27 17.48 -10.12
N PHE A 533 -16.06 17.99 -10.24
CA PHE A 533 -14.84 17.19 -10.09
C PHE A 533 -14.77 16.50 -8.73
N GLY A 534 -15.14 17.21 -7.66
CA GLY A 534 -15.27 16.65 -6.31
C GLY A 534 -16.18 15.42 -6.27
N LYS A 535 -17.37 15.51 -6.87
CA LYS A 535 -18.30 14.39 -6.92
C LYS A 535 -17.79 13.24 -7.80
N LEU A 536 -17.09 13.54 -8.89
CA LEU A 536 -16.46 12.55 -9.74
C LEU A 536 -15.37 11.76 -8.98
N MET A 537 -14.55 12.43 -8.16
CA MET A 537 -13.58 11.78 -7.27
C MET A 537 -14.26 10.91 -6.22
N THR A 538 -15.36 11.37 -5.62
CA THR A 538 -16.17 10.57 -4.70
C THR A 538 -16.68 9.30 -5.40
N ASN A 539 -17.25 9.44 -6.61
CA ASN A 539 -17.73 8.28 -7.36
C ASN A 539 -16.60 7.31 -7.73
N PHE A 540 -15.43 7.84 -8.10
CA PHE A 540 -14.22 7.06 -8.33
C PHE A 540 -13.83 6.22 -7.10
N ARG A 541 -13.83 6.83 -5.90
CA ARG A 541 -13.50 6.11 -4.66
C ARG A 541 -14.52 5.03 -4.34
N GLY A 542 -15.80 5.29 -4.61
CA GLY A 542 -16.84 4.26 -4.56
C GLY A 542 -16.59 3.15 -5.58
N ALA A 543 -16.09 3.49 -6.78
CA ALA A 543 -15.79 2.52 -7.83
C ALA A 543 -14.66 1.55 -7.50
N LEU A 544 -13.61 2.03 -6.82
CA LEU A 544 -12.53 1.19 -6.31
C LEU A 544 -13.04 0.17 -5.28
N PHE A 545 -14.06 0.54 -4.51
CA PHE A 545 -14.61 -0.28 -3.43
C PHE A 545 -15.70 -1.25 -3.89
N LEU A 546 -16.73 -0.74 -4.56
CA LEU A 546 -17.91 -1.50 -4.95
C LEU A 546 -17.70 -2.34 -6.22
N LYS A 547 -16.89 -1.84 -7.16
CA LYS A 547 -16.56 -2.52 -8.43
C LYS A 547 -17.81 -2.94 -9.21
N GLU A 548 -18.84 -2.10 -9.22
CA GLU A 548 -20.10 -2.40 -9.89
C GLU A 548 -19.90 -2.63 -11.40
N LYS A 549 -20.62 -3.60 -11.96
CA LYS A 549 -20.59 -3.87 -13.41
C LYS A 549 -21.25 -2.75 -14.23
N THR A 550 -22.15 -1.98 -13.62
CA THR A 550 -22.87 -0.87 -14.23
C THR A 550 -22.94 0.29 -13.23
N GLY A 551 -23.38 1.48 -13.67
CA GLY A 551 -23.46 2.63 -12.75
C GLY A 551 -22.13 3.35 -12.53
N VAL A 552 -22.13 4.31 -11.60
CA VAL A 552 -21.00 5.23 -11.36
C VAL A 552 -19.97 4.67 -10.38
N PHE A 553 -20.29 3.61 -9.64
CA PHE A 553 -19.39 2.99 -8.67
C PHE A 553 -18.73 1.70 -9.20
N GLY A 554 -18.27 1.73 -10.45
CA GLY A 554 -17.40 0.67 -10.96
C GLY A 554 -16.79 0.97 -12.31
N PHE A 555 -15.87 0.11 -12.76
CA PHE A 555 -15.16 0.22 -14.04
C PHE A 555 -15.96 -0.39 -15.20
N LYS A 556 -17.29 -0.29 -15.16
CA LYS A 556 -18.22 -0.84 -16.16
C LYS A 556 -17.99 -2.33 -16.48
N GLY A 557 -17.56 -3.10 -15.47
CA GLY A 557 -17.30 -4.53 -15.60
C GLY A 557 -16.02 -4.90 -16.37
N ASP A 558 -15.10 -3.96 -16.58
CA ASP A 558 -13.79 -4.26 -17.16
C ASP A 558 -13.00 -5.25 -16.28
N PRO A 559 -12.67 -6.46 -16.80
CA PRO A 559 -12.08 -7.52 -16.00
C PRO A 559 -10.67 -7.19 -15.51
N GLY A 560 -9.97 -6.24 -16.14
CA GLY A 560 -8.64 -5.84 -15.73
C GLY A 560 -8.59 -5.19 -14.33
N PHE A 561 -9.72 -4.67 -13.83
CA PHE A 561 -9.82 -4.06 -12.50
C PHE A 561 -10.44 -4.99 -11.44
N ASN A 562 -10.72 -6.26 -11.78
CA ASN A 562 -11.28 -7.23 -10.83
C ASN A 562 -10.35 -7.49 -9.63
N GLY A 563 -9.03 -7.36 -9.85
CA GLY A 563 -7.99 -7.54 -8.84
C GLY A 563 -7.91 -6.43 -7.80
N LEU A 564 -8.68 -5.34 -7.92
CA LEU A 564 -8.72 -4.30 -6.89
C LEU A 564 -9.31 -4.84 -5.58
N GLU A 565 -8.58 -4.67 -4.50
CA GLU A 565 -9.00 -5.05 -3.15
C GLU A 565 -9.79 -3.92 -2.47
N ARG A 566 -10.74 -4.32 -1.63
CA ARG A 566 -11.52 -3.36 -0.84
C ARG A 566 -10.65 -2.77 0.25
N LYS A 567 -10.66 -1.44 0.36
CA LYS A 567 -9.95 -0.71 1.40
C LYS A 567 -10.94 -0.18 2.42
N LEU A 568 -10.95 -0.79 3.60
CA LEU A 568 -11.77 -0.38 4.74
C LEU A 568 -10.91 0.34 5.78
N TYR A 569 -11.33 1.53 6.16
CA TYR A 569 -10.71 2.32 7.22
C TYR A 569 -11.35 1.99 8.58
N SER A 570 -10.54 1.44 9.49
CA SER A 570 -10.96 0.98 10.81
C SER A 570 -10.96 2.08 11.88
N GLY A 571 -10.18 3.16 11.70
CA GLY A 571 -10.03 4.22 12.70
C GLY A 571 -11.29 5.09 12.87
N SER A 572 -11.61 5.55 14.08
CA SER A 572 -12.86 6.25 14.42
C SER A 572 -13.06 7.60 13.70
N SER A 573 -11.99 8.29 13.32
CA SER A 573 -11.98 9.51 12.50
C SER A 573 -10.59 9.78 11.94
N THR A 574 -10.49 10.65 10.93
CA THR A 574 -9.20 11.11 10.39
C THR A 574 -9.30 12.54 9.85
N PHE A 575 -8.22 13.02 9.26
CA PHE A 575 -8.19 14.22 8.44
C PHE A 575 -7.88 13.84 6.99
N LEU A 576 -8.58 14.48 6.05
CA LEU A 576 -8.41 14.22 4.63
C LEU A 576 -7.93 15.47 3.92
N ARG A 577 -6.89 15.30 3.08
CA ARG A 577 -6.47 16.30 2.10
C ARG A 577 -7.48 16.35 0.94
N GLY A 578 -7.54 17.46 0.20
CA GLY A 578 -8.42 17.58 -0.98
C GLY A 578 -8.19 16.43 -1.96
N GLY A 579 -9.26 15.79 -2.44
CA GLY A 579 -9.20 14.56 -3.26
C GLY A 579 -8.84 13.27 -2.50
N GLY A 580 -8.71 13.34 -1.17
CA GLY A 580 -8.59 12.18 -0.27
C GLY A 580 -9.95 11.63 0.13
N ALA A 581 -10.02 10.32 0.38
CA ALA A 581 -11.25 9.67 0.81
C ALA A 581 -11.00 8.34 1.53
N ILE A 582 -11.89 7.99 2.45
CA ILE A 582 -11.91 6.70 3.15
C ILE A 582 -13.28 6.03 3.00
N VAL A 583 -13.30 4.70 2.99
CA VAL A 583 -14.53 3.91 3.08
C VAL A 583 -14.57 3.21 4.42
N ARG A 584 -15.74 3.21 5.06
CA ARG A 584 -15.96 2.57 6.35
C ARG A 584 -17.28 1.82 6.37
N GLU A 585 -17.41 0.86 7.28
CA GLU A 585 -18.71 0.29 7.60
C GLU A 585 -19.63 1.33 8.24
N SER A 586 -20.91 1.29 7.89
CA SER A 586 -21.94 2.17 8.43
C SER A 586 -22.89 1.36 9.30
N ALA A 587 -23.27 1.92 10.46
CA ALA A 587 -24.34 1.37 11.29
C ALA A 587 -25.74 1.45 10.63
N GLY A 588 -25.83 1.96 9.40
CA GLY A 588 -27.07 1.99 8.59
C GLY A 588 -28.05 3.11 8.97
N ASN A 589 -27.70 3.97 9.93
CA ASN A 589 -28.48 5.14 10.34
C ASN A 589 -28.15 6.41 9.54
N ASN A 590 -27.17 6.34 8.63
CA ASN A 590 -26.71 7.41 7.74
C ASN A 590 -26.49 8.77 8.42
N THR A 591 -26.06 8.77 9.68
CA THR A 591 -25.84 10.00 10.44
C THR A 591 -24.53 10.67 10.03
N ILE A 592 -24.60 11.96 9.69
CA ILE A 592 -23.45 12.79 9.34
C ILE A 592 -23.04 13.61 10.58
N PRO A 593 -21.74 13.65 10.97
CA PRO A 593 -21.28 14.42 12.12
C PRO A 593 -21.45 15.92 11.90
N ALA A 594 -21.85 16.62 12.95
CA ALA A 594 -22.01 18.07 12.94
C ALA A 594 -20.67 18.84 12.81
N TYR A 595 -19.54 18.22 13.19
CA TYR A 595 -18.23 18.87 13.28
C TYR A 595 -17.25 18.44 12.18
N LYS A 596 -17.74 17.98 11.02
CA LYS A 596 -16.90 17.70 9.85
C LYS A 596 -16.46 19.00 9.16
N GLY A 597 -15.41 18.93 8.35
CA GLY A 597 -15.02 20.03 7.45
C GLY A 597 -16.09 20.34 6.39
N ASP A 598 -16.01 21.56 5.84
CA ASP A 598 -16.99 22.08 4.87
C ASP A 598 -16.99 21.27 3.57
N ASP A 599 -15.81 20.89 3.08
CA ASP A 599 -15.63 20.11 1.86
C ASP A 599 -15.72 18.59 2.09
N ILE A 600 -15.91 18.15 3.34
CA ILE A 600 -16.10 16.74 3.66
C ILE A 600 -17.52 16.31 3.29
N THR A 601 -17.67 15.30 2.45
CA THR A 601 -18.97 14.73 2.06
C THR A 601 -19.10 13.28 2.54
N TYR A 602 -20.35 12.86 2.71
CA TYR A 602 -20.73 11.51 3.09
C TYR A 602 -21.60 10.91 1.99
N THR A 603 -21.14 9.81 1.41
CA THR A 603 -21.92 9.01 0.47
C THR A 603 -22.13 7.63 1.09
N PHE A 604 -23.39 7.29 1.37
CA PHE A 604 -23.75 5.98 1.89
C PHE A 604 -24.16 5.07 0.75
N PHE A 605 -23.69 3.83 0.78
CA PHE A 605 -24.07 2.81 -0.20
C PHE A 605 -24.22 1.45 0.47
N ASP A 606 -25.16 0.69 -0.08
CA ASP A 606 -25.41 -0.69 0.30
C ASP A 606 -24.70 -1.61 -0.71
N GLU A 607 -24.03 -2.66 -0.26
CA GLU A 607 -23.51 -3.70 -1.13
C GLU A 607 -24.70 -4.47 -1.70
N GLN A 608 -24.87 -4.40 -3.01
CA GLN A 608 -25.76 -5.33 -3.68
C GLN A 608 -25.05 -6.68 -3.79
N VAL A 609 -25.11 -7.45 -2.70
CA VAL A 609 -24.71 -8.86 -2.70
C VAL A 609 -25.58 -9.56 -3.73
N ASP A 610 -24.96 -10.24 -4.70
CA ASP A 610 -25.69 -11.11 -5.61
C ASP A 610 -26.35 -12.21 -4.79
N GLN A 611 -27.69 -12.19 -4.70
CA GLN A 611 -28.50 -13.20 -4.02
C GLN A 611 -29.15 -14.16 -5.01
N THR A 612 -28.79 -14.07 -6.29
CA THR A 612 -29.42 -14.86 -7.35
C THR A 612 -28.74 -16.21 -7.42
N PRO A 613 -29.40 -17.31 -7.03
CA PRO A 613 -28.75 -18.60 -7.12
C PRO A 613 -28.58 -19.04 -8.57
N PRO A 614 -27.53 -19.82 -8.86
CA PRO A 614 -27.36 -20.40 -10.17
C PRO A 614 -28.55 -21.32 -10.49
N ALA A 615 -28.87 -21.44 -11.77
CA ALA A 615 -29.90 -22.40 -12.20
C ALA A 615 -29.47 -23.83 -11.81
N LYS A 616 -30.45 -24.66 -11.44
CA LYS A 616 -30.19 -26.06 -11.08
C LYS A 616 -29.41 -26.79 -12.18
N PRO A 617 -28.37 -27.58 -11.84
CA PRO A 617 -27.59 -28.32 -12.82
C PRO A 617 -28.45 -29.26 -13.68
N VAL A 618 -28.15 -29.35 -14.97
CA VAL A 618 -28.75 -30.37 -15.85
C VAL A 618 -27.80 -31.53 -15.95
N VAL A 619 -28.22 -32.71 -15.48
CA VAL A 619 -27.34 -33.88 -15.30
C VAL A 619 -27.71 -34.99 -16.28
N GLN A 620 -26.70 -35.61 -16.90
CA GLN A 620 -26.87 -36.80 -17.73
C GLN A 620 -27.19 -38.04 -16.87
N PRO A 621 -27.87 -39.07 -17.42
CA PRO A 621 -28.10 -40.31 -16.69
C PRO A 621 -26.79 -40.98 -16.23
N VAL A 622 -26.78 -41.50 -15.00
CA VAL A 622 -25.64 -42.20 -14.39
C VAL A 622 -26.03 -43.65 -14.13
N SER A 623 -25.16 -44.60 -14.49
CA SER A 623 -25.30 -46.04 -14.27
C SER A 623 -24.30 -46.57 -13.26
N ASP A 624 -24.49 -47.81 -12.81
CA ASP A 624 -23.60 -48.50 -11.88
C ASP A 624 -22.21 -48.83 -12.45
N GLN A 625 -21.97 -48.55 -13.73
CA GLN A 625 -20.68 -48.65 -14.40
C GLN A 625 -19.96 -47.30 -14.55
N ASP A 626 -20.63 -46.18 -14.24
CA ASP A 626 -20.06 -44.84 -14.44
C ASP A 626 -19.26 -44.37 -13.21
N THR A 627 -18.14 -43.70 -13.46
CA THR A 627 -17.25 -43.10 -12.43
C THR A 627 -17.22 -41.57 -12.50
N SER A 628 -18.18 -40.98 -13.21
CA SER A 628 -18.31 -39.53 -13.31
C SER A 628 -19.75 -39.11 -13.52
N VAL A 629 -20.09 -37.92 -13.06
CA VAL A 629 -21.37 -37.26 -13.31
C VAL A 629 -21.11 -36.08 -14.24
N LYS A 630 -21.80 -36.04 -15.38
CA LYS A 630 -21.60 -35.02 -16.42
C LYS A 630 -22.89 -34.24 -16.65
N GLY A 631 -22.75 -32.99 -17.06
CA GLY A 631 -23.90 -32.13 -17.27
C GLY A 631 -23.54 -30.70 -17.65
N THR A 632 -24.51 -29.81 -17.48
CA THR A 632 -24.32 -28.36 -17.62
C THR A 632 -24.76 -27.61 -16.37
N ALA A 633 -24.04 -26.54 -16.03
CA ALA A 633 -24.33 -25.61 -14.94
C ALA A 633 -23.82 -24.21 -15.29
N GLU A 634 -24.17 -23.20 -14.51
CA GLU A 634 -23.69 -21.84 -14.73
C GLU A 634 -22.16 -21.77 -14.77
N ALA A 635 -21.60 -21.08 -15.77
CA ALA A 635 -20.16 -21.04 -15.99
C ALA A 635 -19.41 -20.47 -14.77
N GLY A 636 -18.40 -21.20 -14.29
CA GLY A 636 -17.63 -20.82 -13.11
C GLY A 636 -18.30 -21.14 -11.76
N SER A 637 -19.51 -21.71 -11.73
CA SER A 637 -20.10 -22.28 -10.52
C SER A 637 -19.47 -23.63 -10.15
N THR A 638 -19.41 -23.95 -8.86
CA THR A 638 -18.90 -25.24 -8.36
C THR A 638 -20.06 -26.21 -8.18
N VAL A 639 -20.04 -27.33 -8.91
CA VAL A 639 -21.05 -28.38 -8.87
C VAL A 639 -20.63 -29.44 -7.86
N PHE A 640 -21.51 -29.75 -6.91
CA PHE A 640 -21.32 -30.77 -5.88
C PHE A 640 -22.19 -31.99 -6.16
N VAL A 641 -21.66 -33.20 -5.90
CA VAL A 641 -22.40 -34.47 -5.99
C VAL A 641 -22.36 -35.18 -4.65
N LYS A 642 -23.54 -35.53 -4.12
CA LYS A 642 -23.72 -36.20 -2.83
C LYS A 642 -24.52 -37.50 -2.96
N SER A 643 -24.28 -38.44 -2.05
CA SER A 643 -25.15 -39.59 -1.78
C SER A 643 -25.57 -39.54 -0.31
N GLY A 644 -26.84 -39.21 -0.07
CA GLY A 644 -27.30 -38.82 1.27
C GLY A 644 -26.56 -37.57 1.77
N SER A 645 -25.99 -37.65 2.98
CA SER A 645 -25.18 -36.57 3.57
C SER A 645 -23.71 -36.59 3.13
N ARG A 646 -23.26 -37.62 2.41
CA ARG A 646 -21.86 -37.79 2.03
C ARG A 646 -21.59 -37.14 0.67
N GLU A 647 -20.60 -36.25 0.62
CA GLU A 647 -20.04 -35.77 -0.63
C GLU A 647 -19.23 -36.86 -1.34
N LEU A 648 -19.50 -37.03 -2.63
CA LEU A 648 -18.80 -37.96 -3.51
C LEU A 648 -17.74 -37.26 -4.37
N GLY A 649 -17.94 -35.97 -4.66
CA GLY A 649 -16.99 -35.13 -5.37
C GLY A 649 -17.61 -33.79 -5.79
N HIS A 650 -16.78 -32.90 -6.32
CA HIS A 650 -17.19 -31.63 -6.92
C HIS A 650 -16.30 -31.26 -8.11
N SER A 651 -16.79 -30.36 -8.99
CA SER A 651 -15.96 -29.69 -9.99
C SER A 651 -16.56 -28.36 -10.44
N THR A 652 -15.72 -27.45 -10.95
CA THR A 652 -16.18 -26.17 -11.49
C THR A 652 -16.68 -26.32 -12.93
N ALA A 653 -17.82 -25.72 -13.25
CA ALA A 653 -18.33 -25.67 -14.61
C ALA A 653 -17.46 -24.77 -15.50
N ALA A 654 -17.11 -25.25 -16.68
CA ALA A 654 -16.26 -24.55 -17.63
C ALA A 654 -16.99 -23.34 -18.27
N ALA A 655 -16.24 -22.53 -19.03
CA ALA A 655 -16.79 -21.35 -19.72
C ALA A 655 -17.90 -21.70 -20.74
N ASP A 656 -17.88 -22.92 -21.27
CA ASP A 656 -18.92 -23.46 -22.16
C ASP A 656 -20.13 -24.06 -21.39
N GLN A 657 -20.20 -23.83 -20.07
CA GLN A 657 -21.20 -24.31 -19.13
C GLN A 657 -21.19 -25.83 -18.90
N THR A 658 -20.21 -26.57 -19.40
CA THR A 658 -20.11 -28.02 -19.16
C THR A 658 -19.38 -28.33 -17.85
N PHE A 659 -19.75 -29.44 -17.19
CA PHE A 659 -19.01 -29.97 -16.05
C PHE A 659 -18.87 -31.50 -16.12
N SER A 660 -17.82 -32.00 -15.45
CA SER A 660 -17.60 -33.43 -15.21
C SER A 660 -17.07 -33.61 -13.80
N VAL A 661 -17.87 -34.18 -12.90
CA VAL A 661 -17.49 -34.49 -11.51
C VAL A 661 -17.06 -35.95 -11.44
N THR A 662 -15.80 -36.23 -11.10
CA THR A 662 -15.33 -37.60 -10.84
C THR A 662 -15.88 -38.09 -9.50
N ILE A 663 -16.50 -39.26 -9.47
CA ILE A 663 -17.07 -39.86 -8.26
C ILE A 663 -16.69 -41.35 -8.15
N PRO A 664 -16.66 -41.94 -6.94
CA PRO A 664 -16.59 -43.39 -6.79
C PRO A 664 -17.80 -44.07 -7.45
N GLY A 665 -17.61 -45.26 -8.02
CA GLY A 665 -18.71 -46.06 -8.57
C GLY A 665 -19.83 -46.29 -7.54
N GLN A 666 -21.08 -46.22 -7.99
CA GLN A 666 -22.27 -46.28 -7.14
C GLN A 666 -23.11 -47.52 -7.49
N LYS A 667 -23.75 -48.11 -6.48
CA LYS A 667 -24.66 -49.25 -6.72
C LYS A 667 -25.93 -48.78 -7.44
N SER A 668 -26.49 -49.65 -8.29
CA SER A 668 -27.83 -49.44 -8.86
C SER A 668 -28.86 -49.12 -7.76
N GLY A 669 -29.76 -48.18 -8.05
CA GLY A 669 -30.78 -47.70 -7.13
C GLY A 669 -30.32 -46.63 -6.12
N THR A 670 -29.02 -46.30 -6.09
CA THR A 670 -28.50 -45.21 -5.26
C THR A 670 -29.05 -43.87 -5.75
N LYS A 671 -29.53 -43.02 -4.84
CA LYS A 671 -29.94 -41.64 -5.16
C LYS A 671 -28.76 -40.68 -4.99
N LEU A 672 -28.45 -39.94 -6.04
CA LEU A 672 -27.45 -38.88 -6.03
C LEU A 672 -28.13 -37.53 -6.02
N THR A 673 -27.64 -36.62 -5.19
CA THR A 673 -28.08 -35.23 -5.08
C THR A 673 -27.00 -34.30 -5.62
N ILE A 674 -27.36 -33.47 -6.59
CA ILE A 674 -26.45 -32.57 -7.31
C ILE A 674 -26.96 -31.14 -7.19
N TYR A 675 -26.06 -30.19 -6.94
CA TYR A 675 -26.36 -28.75 -6.88
C TYR A 675 -25.13 -27.95 -7.27
N ALA A 676 -25.31 -26.67 -7.62
CA ALA A 676 -24.23 -25.75 -7.94
C ALA A 676 -24.18 -24.59 -6.94
N VAL A 677 -22.99 -24.07 -6.69
CA VAL A 677 -22.75 -22.86 -5.91
C VAL A 677 -21.99 -21.87 -6.77
N ASP A 678 -22.50 -20.65 -6.92
CA ASP A 678 -21.83 -19.60 -7.69
C ASP A 678 -20.63 -19.00 -6.93
N LYS A 679 -19.99 -17.98 -7.51
CA LYS A 679 -18.87 -17.27 -6.86
C LYS A 679 -19.29 -16.39 -5.69
N ALA A 680 -20.56 -16.01 -5.62
CA ALA A 680 -21.13 -15.21 -4.54
C ALA A 680 -21.58 -16.07 -3.35
N GLY A 681 -21.57 -17.40 -3.51
CA GLY A 681 -21.96 -18.36 -2.47
C GLY A 681 -23.42 -18.78 -2.53
N ASN A 682 -24.19 -18.38 -3.55
CA ASN A 682 -25.59 -18.79 -3.67
C ASN A 682 -25.71 -20.24 -4.14
N GLU A 683 -26.58 -21.02 -3.49
CA GLU A 683 -26.79 -22.44 -3.78
C GLU A 683 -28.02 -22.65 -4.68
N SER A 684 -27.86 -23.40 -5.77
CA SER A 684 -28.97 -23.78 -6.65
C SER A 684 -29.95 -24.74 -5.97
N ASP A 685 -31.14 -24.89 -6.56
CA ASP A 685 -31.99 -26.04 -6.26
C ASP A 685 -31.26 -27.37 -6.53
N TYR A 686 -31.63 -28.40 -5.76
CA TYR A 686 -31.09 -29.75 -5.93
C TYR A 686 -31.70 -30.50 -7.12
N VAL A 687 -30.87 -31.28 -7.79
CA VAL A 687 -31.28 -32.33 -8.73
C VAL A 687 -31.00 -33.69 -8.12
N THR A 688 -32.00 -34.57 -8.15
CA THR A 688 -31.85 -35.96 -7.72
C THR A 688 -31.90 -36.90 -8.91
N ILE A 689 -30.88 -37.75 -9.07
CA ILE A 689 -30.87 -38.84 -10.06
C ILE A 689 -30.73 -40.18 -9.36
N THR A 690 -31.34 -41.23 -9.93
CA THR A 690 -31.20 -42.61 -9.45
C THR A 690 -30.23 -43.35 -10.37
N VAL A 691 -29.23 -44.00 -9.79
CA VAL A 691 -28.24 -44.79 -10.52
C VAL A 691 -28.92 -45.98 -11.20
N ILE A 692 -28.73 -46.12 -12.51
CA ILE A 692 -29.37 -47.14 -13.35
C ILE A 692 -28.55 -48.43 -13.33
N ASP A 693 -29.23 -49.57 -13.24
CA ASP A 693 -28.60 -50.88 -13.41
C ASP A 693 -28.18 -51.12 -14.88
N LYS A 694 -26.90 -51.40 -15.09
CA LYS A 694 -26.38 -51.92 -16.36
C LYS A 694 -25.55 -53.19 -16.16
N THR A 695 -25.58 -53.78 -14.98
CA THR A 695 -24.89 -55.04 -14.71
C THR A 695 -25.66 -56.18 -15.39
N PRO A 696 -25.05 -56.93 -16.33
CA PRO A 696 -25.71 -58.10 -16.92
C PRO A 696 -25.98 -59.17 -15.85
N PRO A 697 -27.07 -59.96 -15.99
CA PRO A 697 -27.31 -61.09 -15.10
C PRO A 697 -26.18 -62.11 -15.21
N ASP A 698 -25.92 -62.82 -14.11
CA ASP A 698 -24.94 -63.91 -14.08
C ASP A 698 -25.28 -64.96 -15.14
N MET A 699 -24.24 -65.47 -15.81
CA MET A 699 -24.40 -66.51 -16.82
C MET A 699 -25.03 -67.74 -16.15
N PRO A 700 -26.16 -68.28 -16.67
CA PRO A 700 -26.84 -69.40 -16.04
C PRO A 700 -25.94 -70.64 -16.02
N VAL A 701 -25.76 -71.22 -14.82
CA VAL A 701 -25.02 -72.46 -14.63
C VAL A 701 -26.01 -73.62 -14.59
N VAL A 702 -25.96 -74.50 -15.60
CA VAL A 702 -26.73 -75.74 -15.62
C VAL A 702 -25.88 -76.84 -14.97
N SER A 703 -26.30 -77.34 -13.80
CA SER A 703 -25.71 -78.53 -13.18
C SER A 703 -26.31 -79.80 -13.81
N GLN A 704 -25.46 -80.70 -14.32
CA GLN A 704 -25.84 -82.02 -14.82
C GLN A 704 -26.31 -82.96 -13.69
#